data_AF-A0A2V7XN56-F1
#
_entry.id   AF-A0A2V7XN56-F1
#
_cell.length_a   1.000
_cell.length_b   1.000
_cell.length_c   1.000
_cell.angle_alpha   90.00
_cell.angle_beta   90.00
_cell.angle_gamma   90.00
#
_symmetry.space_group_name_H-M   'P 1'
#
loop_
_entity.id
_entity.type
_entity.pdbx_description
1 polymer ?
#
loop_
_entity_poly.entity_id
_entity_poly.type
_entity_poly.pdbx_seq_one_letter_code
_entity_poly.pdbx_strand_id
1 'polypeptide(L)'
;MTARPDVFVLSGIVTTTLVATAPVTGASAHPGLATASMPIAVRRNVRNEYLSDYDLLAGTEGGIEVRYVDARGQSEGPRPFAPPEPGVVFRDAILRGPDGGVLAAVRAVAPPIEEATRSVEATYRRALTLAAAALLFAWAAGTRPARGWTAWRWAAAAVGCRLLLVYVSPLFRLPSSELLSPDTYASALLGPLLTSPADLLLTAAVLFVLAVAAFDGLQRLALRRPSAARAVAAVLLAVPILMATFALIADTVVNCSLDLTVWPLLPRSPAQFVLQLALVLVTGGGALALAAVLSLAGPIAATRGGRAVSLAAMALAAAVAVRLCPGRWMDLPVVAAVLLFAASATLGIWIRAQRDRLAAFRAGQRAALALLAAAALAAIVYPALVHDSQRSLRMQIERDYAALVEPHPESRQYSLQATERAIDAMNVLEEAPPGIYRPGAEELAFAVWSATDLAAYGFSSAIEIQDSSGTVISRFALNLPSLSSRERRLPRSPEWMVSREPVSLASTETMVLHAQRLLTYHGEAHGAIHVYVGEDFWSLPFVQGRDPYSVLYGNTARLVQPDRPVTLLVYDTRREIAFSTADRPPALDPALAERAVEAGRARGGLWTMLEIDGVQHHAYLFATTENVYALAYRRLSAGRYAADLVEAASGVTLLGMAVLVLVVLARSLLRKPTLSLPSVYTAVGRRFALRLSVAFTLVAFVPAAVLQVVVSGFVT
;
A
#
# COMPACT_ATOMS: atom_id res chain seq x y z
N MET A 1 10.26 22.64 -52.23
CA MET A 1 9.26 21.85 -51.47
C MET A 1 9.08 22.52 -50.11
N THR A 2 7.94 23.16 -49.89
CA THR A 2 7.58 23.72 -48.58
C THR A 2 7.33 22.55 -47.63
N ALA A 3 8.27 22.30 -46.70
CA ALA A 3 8.14 21.25 -45.70
C ALA A 3 6.94 21.59 -44.80
N ARG A 4 5.82 20.91 -45.02
CA ARG A 4 4.69 20.97 -44.10
C ARG A 4 5.17 20.38 -42.77
N PRO A 5 4.82 20.99 -41.63
CA PRO A 5 5.05 20.31 -40.37
C PRO A 5 4.20 19.03 -40.44
N ASP A 6 4.71 17.88 -40.02
CA ASP A 6 3.97 16.61 -40.06
C ASP A 6 4.09 15.92 -38.70
N VAL A 7 3.01 15.28 -38.26
CA VAL A 7 2.97 14.45 -37.05
C VAL A 7 2.87 13.01 -37.51
N PHE A 8 3.81 12.18 -37.10
CA PHE A 8 3.84 10.76 -37.43
C PHE A 8 4.05 9.93 -36.16
N VAL A 9 3.60 8.68 -36.23
CA VAL A 9 3.61 7.74 -35.12
C VAL A 9 4.81 6.82 -35.29
N LEU A 10 5.68 6.77 -34.28
CA LEU A 10 6.77 5.81 -34.19
C LEU A 10 6.40 4.70 -33.21
N SER A 11 6.06 3.53 -33.76
CA SER A 11 5.64 2.37 -32.99
C SER A 11 6.85 1.63 -32.42
N GLY A 12 6.98 1.58 -31.09
CA GLY A 12 7.95 0.74 -30.37
C GLY A 12 7.30 -0.53 -29.81
N ILE A 13 8.12 -1.49 -29.35
CA ILE A 13 7.66 -2.79 -28.82
C ILE A 13 6.84 -2.63 -27.52
N VAL A 14 7.06 -1.53 -26.77
CA VAL A 14 6.46 -1.29 -25.44
C VAL A 14 5.84 0.11 -25.31
N THR A 15 6.19 1.05 -26.20
CA THR A 15 5.76 2.46 -26.14
C THR A 15 5.53 3.00 -27.56
N THR A 16 4.44 3.75 -27.76
CA THR A 16 4.15 4.46 -29.01
C THR A 16 4.54 5.92 -28.85
N THR A 17 5.35 6.47 -29.77
CA THR A 17 5.82 7.86 -29.69
C THR A 17 5.21 8.69 -30.80
N LEU A 18 4.55 9.80 -30.45
CA LEU A 18 4.19 10.82 -31.45
C LEU A 18 5.40 11.70 -31.72
N VAL A 19 5.76 11.85 -32.99
CA VAL A 19 6.87 12.71 -33.43
C VAL A 19 6.31 13.79 -34.32
N ALA A 20 6.52 15.04 -33.93
CA ALA A 20 6.19 16.21 -34.73
C ALA A 20 7.49 16.87 -35.19
N THR A 21 7.63 17.06 -36.51
CA THR A 21 8.77 17.79 -37.07
C THR A 21 8.29 19.08 -37.71
N ALA A 22 8.94 20.19 -37.38
CA ALA A 22 8.69 21.49 -38.00
C ALA A 22 10.01 22.13 -38.46
N PRO A 23 10.04 22.78 -39.63
CA PRO A 23 11.19 23.57 -40.03
C PRO A 23 11.35 24.79 -39.10
N VAL A 24 12.57 25.04 -38.65
CA VAL A 24 12.93 26.25 -37.89
C VAL A 24 13.91 27.04 -38.74
N THR A 25 13.51 28.26 -39.08
CA THR A 25 14.38 29.23 -39.76
C THR A 25 14.98 30.17 -38.73
N GLY A 26 16.29 30.04 -38.49
CA GLY A 26 17.06 31.02 -37.72
C GLY A 26 17.45 32.23 -38.57
N ALA A 27 17.95 33.29 -37.93
CA ALA A 27 18.48 34.48 -38.60
C ALA A 27 19.75 34.19 -39.44
N SER A 28 20.43 33.07 -39.19
CA SER A 28 21.44 32.52 -40.09
C SER A 28 20.77 31.55 -41.07
N ALA A 29 21.08 31.70 -42.36
CA ALA A 29 20.38 31.11 -43.52
C ALA A 29 20.37 29.56 -43.65
N HIS A 30 20.52 28.81 -42.56
CA HIS A 30 20.43 27.35 -42.55
C HIS A 30 19.08 26.93 -41.97
N PRO A 31 18.15 26.40 -42.79
CA PRO A 31 16.91 25.83 -42.28
C PRO A 31 17.23 24.59 -41.43
N GLY A 32 16.90 24.63 -40.15
CA GLY A 32 16.94 23.48 -39.25
C GLY A 32 15.59 22.78 -39.18
N LEU A 33 15.55 21.57 -38.62
CA LEU A 33 14.31 20.88 -38.25
C LEU A 33 14.25 20.79 -36.73
N ALA A 34 13.22 21.39 -36.12
CA ALA A 34 12.86 21.07 -34.75
C ALA A 34 12.00 19.82 -34.74
N THR A 35 12.43 18.83 -33.97
CA THR A 35 11.68 17.59 -33.74
C THR A 35 11.25 17.56 -32.29
N ALA A 36 9.94 17.44 -32.04
CA ALA A 36 9.39 17.18 -30.73
C ALA A 36 8.87 15.74 -30.73
N SER A 37 9.35 14.92 -29.78
CA SER A 37 8.90 13.54 -29.61
C SER A 37 8.23 13.39 -28.25
N MET A 38 7.02 12.85 -28.22
CA MET A 38 6.24 12.64 -27.01
C MET A 38 5.87 11.16 -26.89
N PRO A 39 6.38 10.45 -25.87
CA PRO A 39 5.98 9.08 -25.60
C PRO A 39 4.54 9.05 -25.07
N ILE A 40 3.72 8.15 -25.61
CA ILE A 40 2.38 7.87 -25.11
C ILE A 40 2.38 6.51 -24.43
N ALA A 41 1.80 6.45 -23.24
CA ALA A 41 1.61 5.21 -22.52
C ALA A 41 0.49 4.40 -23.17
N VAL A 42 0.79 3.14 -23.50
CA VAL A 42 -0.19 2.16 -23.91
C VAL A 42 -0.66 1.44 -22.65
N ARG A 43 -1.93 1.61 -22.27
CA ARG A 43 -2.55 0.75 -21.25
C ARG A 43 -3.30 -0.36 -21.97
N ARG A 44 -2.77 -1.58 -21.90
CA ARG A 44 -3.54 -2.79 -22.21
C ARG A 44 -4.61 -2.95 -21.15
N ASN A 45 -5.84 -2.61 -21.49
CA ASN A 45 -6.96 -2.77 -20.58
C ASN A 45 -7.93 -3.75 -21.24
N VAL A 46 -8.24 -4.83 -20.52
CA VAL A 46 -9.12 -5.95 -20.88
C VAL A 46 -8.42 -7.11 -21.63
N ARG A 47 -8.31 -8.27 -20.95
CA ARG A 47 -8.28 -9.59 -21.57
C ARG A 47 -9.64 -10.21 -21.34
N ASN A 48 -10.50 -10.19 -22.35
CA ASN A 48 -11.72 -10.98 -22.38
C ASN A 48 -11.83 -11.59 -23.79
N GLU A 49 -12.32 -12.83 -23.89
CA GLU A 49 -12.55 -13.57 -25.13
C GLU A 49 -13.33 -12.82 -26.23
N TYR A 50 -14.01 -11.72 -25.89
CA TYR A 50 -14.79 -10.89 -26.83
C TYR A 50 -14.15 -9.55 -27.23
N LEU A 51 -13.04 -9.14 -26.61
CA LEU A 51 -12.35 -7.87 -26.89
C LEU A 51 -10.83 -8.09 -26.86
N SER A 52 -10.27 -8.55 -27.98
CA SER A 52 -8.85 -8.92 -28.03
C SER A 52 -7.87 -7.78 -28.30
N ASP A 53 -8.28 -6.63 -28.85
CA ASP A 53 -7.30 -5.69 -29.42
C ASP A 53 -7.66 -4.20 -29.30
N TYR A 54 -7.76 -3.67 -28.07
CA TYR A 54 -7.78 -2.21 -27.89
C TYR A 54 -6.68 -1.75 -26.92
N ASP A 55 -5.61 -1.21 -27.51
CA ASP A 55 -4.61 -0.41 -26.80
C ASP A 55 -5.21 0.98 -26.52
N LEU A 56 -5.58 1.24 -25.25
CA LEU A 56 -5.97 2.58 -24.82
C LEU A 56 -4.71 3.45 -24.71
N LEU A 57 -4.57 4.38 -25.63
CA LEU A 57 -3.68 5.53 -25.55
C LEU A 57 -4.22 6.48 -24.47
N ALA A 58 -3.53 6.56 -23.34
CA ALA A 58 -3.78 7.57 -22.32
C ALA A 58 -2.61 8.56 -22.35
N GLY A 59 -2.89 9.84 -22.59
CA GLY A 59 -1.90 10.91 -22.46
C GLY A 59 -1.50 11.03 -20.99
N THR A 60 -0.21 10.91 -20.67
CA THR A 60 0.23 10.91 -19.27
C THR A 60 0.22 12.29 -18.61
N GLU A 61 0.24 13.40 -19.35
CA GLU A 61 0.12 14.76 -18.76
C GLU A 61 -0.49 15.74 -19.80
N GLY A 62 -1.65 16.32 -19.48
CA GLY A 62 -2.00 17.73 -19.73
C GLY A 62 -1.92 18.37 -21.12
N GLY A 63 -2.03 17.63 -22.23
CA GLY A 63 -1.99 18.27 -23.55
C GLY A 63 -2.38 17.39 -24.74
N ILE A 64 -2.97 16.22 -24.53
CA ILE A 64 -3.41 15.35 -25.62
C ILE A 64 -4.86 14.94 -25.40
N GLU A 65 -5.73 15.29 -26.33
CA GLU A 65 -7.07 14.71 -26.39
C GLU A 65 -7.10 13.63 -27.47
N VAL A 66 -7.57 12.43 -27.11
CA VAL A 66 -7.74 11.31 -28.04
C VAL A 66 -9.23 10.98 -28.10
N ARG A 67 -9.79 10.96 -29.31
CA ARG A 67 -11.17 10.54 -29.57
C ARG A 67 -11.16 9.32 -30.48
N TYR A 68 -11.49 8.16 -29.92
CA TYR A 68 -11.54 6.89 -30.65
C TYR A 68 -12.73 6.85 -31.61
N VAL A 69 -12.56 6.14 -32.73
CA VAL A 69 -13.65 5.84 -33.68
C VAL A 69 -14.36 4.57 -33.22
N ASP A 70 -15.68 4.63 -33.11
CA ASP A 70 -16.51 3.48 -32.76
C ASP A 70 -16.47 2.42 -33.87
N ALA A 71 -16.16 1.17 -33.50
CA ALA A 71 -16.07 0.03 -34.40
C ALA A 71 -17.39 -0.27 -35.16
N ARG A 72 -18.54 0.20 -34.65
CA ARG A 72 -19.87 -0.03 -35.24
C ARG A 72 -20.36 1.13 -36.13
N GLY A 73 -19.64 2.24 -36.18
CA GLY A 73 -20.04 3.49 -36.86
C GLY A 73 -19.19 3.85 -38.08
N GLN A 74 -18.94 2.90 -38.99
CA GLN A 74 -17.97 3.04 -40.10
C GLN A 74 -18.25 4.18 -41.11
N SER A 75 -19.37 4.89 -41.02
CA SER A 75 -19.78 5.86 -42.04
C SER A 75 -19.50 7.34 -41.74
N GLU A 76 -19.24 7.76 -40.49
CA GLU A 76 -19.12 9.20 -40.17
C GLU A 76 -17.71 9.68 -39.75
N GLY A 77 -16.76 8.78 -39.50
CA GLY A 77 -15.40 9.16 -39.06
C GLY A 77 -15.39 9.79 -37.65
N PRO A 78 -14.19 10.13 -37.11
CA PRO A 78 -14.10 10.73 -35.77
C PRO A 78 -14.71 12.14 -35.78
N ARG A 79 -15.62 12.41 -34.83
CA ARG A 79 -16.20 13.74 -34.67
C ARG A 79 -15.10 14.79 -34.41
N PRO A 80 -15.12 15.94 -35.13
CA PRO A 80 -14.11 16.98 -34.94
C PRO A 80 -14.08 17.47 -33.49
N PHE A 81 -12.89 17.79 -33.01
CA PHE A 81 -12.72 18.40 -31.70
C PHE A 81 -13.36 19.80 -31.68
N ALA A 82 -13.88 20.22 -30.52
CA ALA A 82 -14.38 21.58 -30.35
C ALA A 82 -13.27 22.61 -30.62
N PRO A 83 -13.55 23.84 -31.10
CA PRO A 83 -12.51 24.85 -31.23
C PRO A 83 -11.88 25.15 -29.86
N PRO A 84 -10.55 25.19 -29.73
CA PRO A 84 -9.91 25.50 -28.45
C PRO A 84 -10.01 26.98 -28.12
N GLU A 85 -9.69 27.32 -26.87
CA GLU A 85 -9.71 28.70 -26.38
C GLU A 85 -8.75 29.61 -27.17
N PRO A 86 -9.07 30.91 -27.33
CA PRO A 86 -8.21 31.86 -28.03
C PRO A 86 -6.80 31.94 -27.42
N GLY A 87 -5.76 31.80 -28.25
CA GLY A 87 -4.36 31.88 -27.82
C GLY A 87 -3.71 30.53 -27.47
N VAL A 88 -4.46 29.43 -27.47
CA VAL A 88 -3.92 28.08 -27.31
C VAL A 88 -3.33 27.60 -28.63
N VAL A 89 -2.05 27.18 -28.61
CA VAL A 89 -1.41 26.56 -29.78
C VAL A 89 -1.75 25.07 -29.76
N PHE A 90 -2.42 24.57 -30.81
CA PHE A 90 -2.85 23.19 -30.90
C PHE A 90 -2.67 22.62 -32.31
N ARG A 91 -2.73 21.29 -32.41
CA ARG A 91 -2.65 20.59 -33.68
C ARG A 91 -3.44 19.29 -33.68
N ASP A 92 -4.30 19.14 -34.68
CA ASP A 92 -5.14 17.96 -34.86
C ASP A 92 -4.52 17.00 -35.90
N ALA A 93 -4.63 15.70 -35.66
CA ALA A 93 -4.15 14.62 -36.51
C ALA A 93 -5.10 13.41 -36.47
N ILE A 94 -5.08 12.58 -37.51
CA ILE A 94 -5.86 11.34 -37.59
C ILE A 94 -4.93 10.14 -37.45
N LEU A 95 -5.19 9.30 -36.46
CA LEU A 95 -4.51 8.04 -36.23
C LEU A 95 -5.13 6.96 -37.12
N ARG A 96 -4.29 6.27 -37.88
CA ARG A 96 -4.68 5.14 -38.73
C ARG A 96 -4.00 3.86 -38.26
N GLY A 97 -4.71 2.75 -38.36
CA GLY A 97 -4.19 1.43 -38.08
C GLY A 97 -3.30 0.89 -39.20
N PRO A 98 -2.66 -0.28 -38.98
CA PRO A 98 -1.82 -0.93 -39.98
C PRO A 98 -2.57 -1.19 -41.31
N ASP A 99 -3.87 -1.45 -41.21
CA ASP A 99 -4.74 -1.75 -42.36
C ASP A 99 -5.27 -0.46 -43.05
N GLY A 100 -4.80 0.73 -42.64
CA GLY A 100 -5.20 2.03 -43.18
C GLY A 100 -6.53 2.60 -42.64
N GLY A 101 -7.28 1.79 -41.89
CA GLY A 101 -8.50 2.20 -41.20
C GLY A 101 -8.26 3.29 -40.14
N VAL A 102 -9.22 4.20 -39.95
CA VAL A 102 -9.11 5.26 -38.95
C VAL A 102 -9.38 4.67 -37.56
N LEU A 103 -8.46 4.89 -36.63
CA LEU A 103 -8.57 4.40 -35.25
C LEU A 103 -9.01 5.51 -34.28
N ALA A 104 -8.48 6.72 -34.45
CA ALA A 104 -8.79 7.85 -33.57
C ALA A 104 -8.47 9.20 -34.23
N ALA A 105 -9.08 10.28 -33.75
CA ALA A 105 -8.56 11.63 -33.90
C ALA A 105 -7.73 11.99 -32.65
N VAL A 106 -6.62 12.68 -32.84
CA VAL A 106 -5.70 13.11 -31.78
C VAL A 106 -5.50 14.61 -31.90
N ARG A 107 -5.68 15.34 -30.81
CA ARG A 107 -5.31 16.74 -30.69
C ARG A 107 -4.14 16.86 -29.73
N ALA A 108 -3.05 17.44 -30.19
CA ALA A 108 -1.94 17.85 -29.34
C ALA A 108 -2.06 19.36 -29.07
N VAL A 109 -2.21 19.72 -27.81
CA VAL A 109 -2.20 21.09 -27.30
C VAL A 109 -0.81 21.38 -26.75
N ALA A 110 -0.19 22.46 -27.19
CA ALA A 110 1.09 22.91 -26.65
C ALA A 110 0.86 23.40 -25.21
N PRO A 111 1.70 22.98 -24.24
CA PRO A 111 1.61 23.50 -22.89
C PRO A 111 1.87 25.02 -22.91
N PRO A 112 1.17 25.80 -22.07
CA PRO A 112 1.42 27.23 -21.95
C PRO A 112 2.91 27.51 -21.67
N ILE A 113 3.42 28.64 -22.18
CA ILE A 113 4.85 29.03 -22.06
C ILE A 113 5.33 28.99 -20.60
N GLU A 114 4.46 29.31 -19.65
CA GLU A 114 4.75 29.22 -18.21
C GLU A 114 5.02 27.80 -17.73
N GLU A 115 4.30 26.81 -18.25
CA GLU A 115 4.48 25.40 -17.91
C GLU A 115 5.75 24.83 -18.57
N ALA A 116 6.03 25.23 -19.81
CA ALA A 116 7.30 24.94 -20.47
C ALA A 116 8.49 25.52 -19.67
N THR A 117 8.37 26.77 -19.20
CA THR A 117 9.41 27.43 -18.38
C THR A 117 9.60 26.71 -17.05
N ARG A 118 8.51 26.34 -16.37
CA ARG A 118 8.55 25.53 -15.13
C ARG A 118 9.23 24.17 -15.33
N SER A 119 9.00 23.51 -16.48
CA SER A 119 9.63 22.22 -16.79
C SER A 119 11.16 22.33 -16.99
N VAL A 120 11.60 23.39 -17.67
CA VAL A 120 13.03 23.68 -17.89
C VAL A 120 13.68 24.06 -16.57
N GLU A 121 13.05 24.93 -15.78
CA GLU A 121 13.54 25.33 -14.46
C GLU A 121 13.67 24.12 -13.52
N ALA A 122 12.68 23.23 -13.50
CA ALA A 122 12.74 21.99 -12.74
C ALA A 122 13.92 21.11 -13.17
N THR A 123 14.19 21.01 -14.47
CA THR A 123 15.32 20.24 -15.01
C THR A 123 16.66 20.83 -14.57
N TYR A 124 16.83 22.15 -14.64
CA TYR A 124 18.03 22.83 -14.16
C TYR A 124 18.23 22.65 -12.65
N ARG A 125 17.17 22.82 -11.84
CA ARG A 125 17.23 22.59 -10.39
C ARG A 125 17.67 21.16 -10.07
N ARG A 126 17.16 20.15 -10.79
CA ARG A 126 17.58 18.74 -10.62
C ARG A 126 19.07 18.54 -10.97
N ALA A 127 19.53 19.06 -12.10
CA ALA A 127 20.93 18.97 -12.50
C ALA A 127 21.86 19.61 -11.47
N LEU A 128 21.50 20.80 -10.98
CA LEU A 128 22.25 21.50 -9.93
C LEU A 128 22.28 20.69 -8.62
N THR A 129 21.17 20.05 -8.26
CA THR A 129 21.07 19.21 -7.06
C THR A 129 21.94 17.97 -7.15
N LEU A 130 21.96 17.30 -8.31
CA LEU A 130 22.86 16.17 -8.56
C LEU A 130 24.33 16.60 -8.51
N ALA A 131 24.67 17.74 -9.09
CA ALA A 131 26.02 18.29 -9.01
C ALA A 131 26.42 18.62 -7.56
N ALA A 132 25.54 19.26 -6.78
CA ALA A 132 25.77 19.56 -5.37
C ALA A 132 25.93 18.28 -4.53
N ALA A 133 25.10 17.27 -4.75
CA ALA A 133 25.22 15.97 -4.10
C ALA A 133 26.55 15.28 -4.46
N ALA A 134 26.95 15.29 -5.74
CA ALA A 134 28.23 14.75 -6.18
C ALA A 134 29.42 15.48 -5.53
N LEU A 135 29.34 16.81 -5.38
CA LEU A 135 30.34 17.61 -4.68
C LEU A 135 30.42 17.25 -3.18
N LEU A 136 29.29 17.03 -2.50
CA LEU A 136 29.25 16.57 -1.11
C LEU A 136 29.88 15.18 -0.95
N PHE A 137 29.59 14.25 -1.87
CA PHE A 137 30.21 12.93 -1.89
C PHE A 137 31.72 13.00 -2.15
N ALA A 138 32.15 13.83 -3.11
CA ALA A 138 33.57 14.07 -3.40
C ALA A 138 34.29 14.69 -2.18
N TRP A 139 33.64 15.64 -1.50
CA TRP A 139 34.13 16.21 -0.25
C TRP A 139 34.23 15.16 0.85
N ALA A 140 33.25 14.27 1.03
CA ALA A 140 33.33 13.19 2.01
C ALA A 140 34.46 12.17 1.70
N ALA A 141 34.66 11.88 0.41
CA ALA A 141 35.71 10.97 -0.08
C ALA A 141 37.13 11.56 -0.06
N GLY A 142 37.26 12.89 0.09
CA GLY A 142 38.53 13.60 0.01
C GLY A 142 39.60 13.09 0.98
N THR A 143 40.81 12.86 0.45
CA THR A 143 41.88 12.01 0.98
C THR A 143 42.67 12.53 2.18
N ARG A 144 42.38 13.72 2.74
CA ARG A 144 43.08 14.17 3.95
C ARG A 144 42.54 13.42 5.17
N PRO A 145 43.31 12.47 5.75
CA PRO A 145 42.87 11.72 6.90
C PRO A 145 43.09 12.60 8.13
N ALA A 146 42.17 13.55 8.36
CA ALA A 146 42.03 14.15 9.68
C ALA A 146 41.62 13.00 10.61
N ARG A 147 42.56 12.56 11.44
CA ARG A 147 42.49 11.33 12.23
C ARG A 147 41.22 11.34 13.08
N GLY A 148 40.21 10.64 12.58
CA GLY A 148 38.97 10.39 13.29
C GLY A 148 37.72 11.17 12.88
N TRP A 149 37.80 12.11 11.94
CA TRP A 149 36.63 12.88 11.47
C TRP A 149 35.94 12.30 10.23
N THR A 150 36.44 11.19 9.70
CA THR A 150 35.93 10.57 8.47
C THR A 150 34.46 10.16 8.58
N ALA A 151 34.04 9.49 9.67
CA ALA A 151 32.65 9.07 9.84
C ALA A 151 31.68 10.26 9.91
N TRP A 152 32.07 11.35 10.60
CA TRP A 152 31.28 12.58 10.69
C TRP A 152 31.19 13.33 9.36
N ARG A 153 32.23 13.29 8.52
CA ARG A 153 32.17 13.85 7.16
C ARG A 153 31.15 13.11 6.29
N TRP A 154 31.14 11.78 6.34
CA TRP A 154 30.13 10.97 5.65
C TRP A 154 28.72 11.22 6.18
N ALA A 155 28.56 11.37 7.49
CA ALA A 155 27.28 11.72 8.08
C ALA A 155 26.79 13.11 7.65
N ALA A 156 27.67 14.12 7.68
CA ALA A 156 27.35 15.47 7.22
C ALA A 156 26.99 15.51 5.72
N ALA A 157 27.72 14.77 4.89
CA ALA A 157 27.40 14.64 3.47
C ALA A 157 26.06 13.94 3.24
N ALA A 158 25.76 12.86 3.99
CA ALA A 158 24.48 12.16 3.89
C ALA A 158 23.30 13.07 4.29
N VAL A 159 23.43 13.81 5.40
CA VAL A 159 22.43 14.80 5.84
C VAL A 159 22.28 15.92 4.80
N GLY A 160 23.39 16.49 4.31
CA GLY A 160 23.37 17.53 3.28
C GLY A 160 22.69 17.07 1.99
N CYS A 161 23.03 15.88 1.50
CA CYS A 161 22.37 15.28 0.34
C CYS A 161 20.88 15.09 0.59
N ARG A 162 20.46 14.61 1.78
CA ARG A 162 19.04 14.42 2.09
C ARG A 162 18.27 15.74 2.13
N LEU A 163 18.82 16.77 2.75
CA LEU A 163 18.19 18.10 2.79
C LEU A 163 18.06 18.71 1.39
N LEU A 164 19.08 18.53 0.53
CA LEU A 164 19.02 18.94 -0.87
C LEU A 164 17.91 18.20 -1.64
N LEU A 165 17.76 16.89 -1.42
CA LEU A 165 16.71 16.08 -2.05
C LEU A 165 15.29 16.45 -1.57
N VAL A 166 15.14 16.86 -0.31
CA VAL A 166 13.85 17.36 0.21
C VAL A 166 13.49 18.69 -0.42
N TYR A 167 14.46 19.58 -0.59
CA TYR A 167 14.23 20.91 -1.15
C TYR A 167 13.93 20.87 -2.66
N VAL A 168 14.47 19.89 -3.37
CA VAL A 168 14.27 19.71 -4.81
C VAL A 168 13.43 18.45 -5.03
N SER A 169 12.10 18.61 -4.98
CA SER A 169 11.06 17.60 -5.27
C SER A 169 11.45 16.65 -6.42
N PRO A 170 10.95 15.40 -6.43
CA PRO A 170 11.74 14.23 -6.77
C PRO A 170 12.51 14.36 -8.08
N LEU A 171 13.81 14.03 -8.00
CA LEU A 171 14.78 13.96 -9.10
C LEU A 171 14.28 13.12 -10.29
N PHE A 172 13.35 12.21 -10.04
CA PHE A 172 12.75 11.33 -11.02
C PHE A 172 11.23 11.38 -10.85
N ARG A 173 10.52 12.15 -11.68
CA ARG A 173 9.12 11.83 -11.97
C ARG A 173 9.16 10.63 -12.91
N LEU A 174 9.36 9.44 -12.37
CA LEU A 174 9.07 8.21 -13.10
C LEU A 174 7.55 8.03 -12.98
N PRO A 175 6.78 8.31 -14.04
CA PRO A 175 5.36 8.03 -14.00
C PRO A 175 5.22 6.53 -13.74
N SER A 176 4.43 6.14 -12.72
CA SER A 176 4.15 4.75 -12.27
C SER A 176 5.10 4.04 -11.29
N SER A 177 6.15 4.66 -10.72
CA SER A 177 6.94 3.92 -9.71
C SER A 177 6.25 3.88 -8.35
N GLU A 178 5.81 2.70 -7.90
CA GLU A 178 5.30 2.44 -6.54
C GLU A 178 6.23 2.99 -5.43
N LEU A 179 7.53 3.09 -5.72
CA LEU A 179 8.57 3.60 -4.80
C LEU A 179 8.41 5.07 -4.40
N LEU A 180 7.76 5.86 -5.24
CA LEU A 180 7.55 7.30 -5.04
C LEU A 180 6.07 7.64 -4.81
N SER A 181 5.20 6.63 -4.75
CA SER A 181 3.77 6.84 -4.58
C SER A 181 3.44 7.13 -3.10
N PRO A 182 2.76 8.24 -2.80
CA PRO A 182 2.25 8.50 -1.45
C PRO A 182 1.16 7.50 -1.06
N ASP A 183 0.46 6.89 -2.02
CA ASP A 183 -0.57 5.87 -1.77
C ASP A 183 0.02 4.58 -1.18
N THR A 184 1.32 4.34 -1.41
CA THR A 184 2.03 3.18 -0.86
C THR A 184 2.49 3.41 0.58
N TYR A 185 3.04 4.60 0.85
CA TYR A 185 3.45 5.03 2.17
C TYR A 185 3.61 6.55 2.21
N ALA A 186 2.99 7.20 3.18
CA ALA A 186 3.23 8.61 3.48
C ALA A 186 2.92 8.90 4.96
N SER A 187 3.83 9.58 5.66
CA SER A 187 3.68 9.90 7.08
C SER A 187 3.93 11.39 7.36
N ALA A 188 3.15 11.93 8.29
CA ALA A 188 3.33 13.29 8.81
C ALA A 188 4.42 13.40 9.89
N LEU A 189 4.95 12.29 10.42
CA LEU A 189 5.82 12.26 11.60
C LEU A 189 7.07 13.17 11.45
N LEU A 190 7.70 13.18 10.27
CA LEU A 190 8.86 14.01 9.94
C LEU A 190 8.60 14.93 8.74
N GLY A 191 7.32 15.21 8.44
CA GLY A 191 6.89 16.03 7.32
C GLY A 191 7.45 15.54 5.97
N PRO A 192 8.19 16.38 5.21
CA PRO A 192 8.61 16.05 3.84
C PRO A 192 9.70 14.97 3.78
N LEU A 193 10.16 14.46 4.93
CA LEU A 193 11.15 13.39 4.99
C LEU A 193 10.56 11.98 4.82
N LEU A 194 9.23 11.83 4.89
CA LEU A 194 8.51 10.55 4.91
C LEU A 194 7.31 10.54 3.95
N THR A 195 7.45 11.13 2.77
CA THR A 195 6.36 11.24 1.77
C THR A 195 6.21 10.04 0.84
N SER A 196 7.18 9.12 0.83
CA SER A 196 7.20 7.94 -0.05
C SER A 196 8.06 6.81 0.54
N PRO A 197 7.95 5.56 0.05
CA PRO A 197 8.84 4.47 0.44
C PRO A 197 10.33 4.80 0.26
N ALA A 198 10.69 5.44 -0.86
CA ALA A 198 12.06 5.86 -1.11
C ALA A 198 12.54 6.93 -0.10
N ASP A 199 11.65 7.87 0.27
CA ASP A 199 11.95 8.88 1.28
C ASP A 199 12.21 8.26 2.65
N LEU A 200 11.42 7.25 3.05
CA LEU A 200 11.66 6.48 4.27
C LEU A 200 13.03 5.81 4.24
N LEU A 201 13.39 5.13 3.14
CA LEU A 201 14.68 4.47 3.00
C LEU A 201 15.85 5.45 3.09
N LEU A 202 15.76 6.59 2.39
CA LEU A 202 16.79 7.62 2.43
C LEU A 202 16.95 8.22 3.84
N THR A 203 15.83 8.52 4.50
CA THR A 203 15.83 9.03 5.89
C THR A 203 16.40 7.98 6.85
N ALA A 204 16.00 6.71 6.74
CA ALA A 204 16.54 5.61 7.53
C ALA A 204 18.04 5.40 7.31
N ALA A 205 18.51 5.50 6.07
CA ALA A 205 19.93 5.41 5.73
C ALA A 205 20.75 6.56 6.36
N VAL A 206 20.24 7.79 6.34
CA VAL A 206 20.89 8.95 6.98
C VAL A 206 20.96 8.76 8.49
N LEU A 207 19.85 8.35 9.13
CA LEU A 207 19.81 8.06 10.57
C LEU A 207 20.78 6.93 10.94
N PHE A 208 20.88 5.89 10.12
CA PHE A 208 21.83 4.81 10.29
C PHE A 208 23.28 5.30 10.22
N VAL A 209 23.64 6.10 9.20
CA VAL A 209 24.99 6.66 9.07
C VAL A 209 25.34 7.60 10.23
N LEU A 210 24.39 8.42 10.69
CA LEU A 210 24.55 9.25 11.88
C LEU A 210 24.79 8.40 13.13
N ALA A 211 24.03 7.32 13.31
CA ALA A 211 24.21 6.40 14.42
C ALA A 211 25.57 5.69 14.38
N VAL A 212 26.06 5.30 13.19
CA VAL A 212 27.41 4.76 13.00
C VAL A 212 28.47 5.79 13.39
N ALA A 213 28.34 7.04 12.94
CA ALA A 213 29.29 8.11 13.24
C ALA A 213 29.31 8.47 14.74
N ALA A 214 28.12 8.55 15.35
CA ALA A 214 27.97 8.74 16.79
C ALA A 214 28.61 7.59 17.56
N PHE A 215 28.31 6.33 17.19
CA PHE A 215 28.89 5.15 17.82
C PHE A 215 30.42 5.13 17.74
N ASP A 216 31.01 5.35 16.56
CA ASP A 216 32.48 5.42 16.39
C ASP A 216 33.10 6.59 17.17
N GLY A 217 32.43 7.75 17.21
CA GLY A 217 32.86 8.91 18.00
C GLY A 217 32.85 8.62 19.51
N LEU A 218 31.74 8.12 20.05
CA LEU A 218 31.59 7.82 21.47
C LEU A 218 32.51 6.70 21.94
N GLN A 219 32.76 5.68 21.10
CA GLN A 219 33.69 4.58 21.42
C GLN A 219 35.15 5.03 21.55
N ARG A 220 35.49 6.23 21.09
CA ARG A 220 36.84 6.81 21.25
C ARG A 220 36.99 7.60 22.54
N LEU A 221 35.90 7.90 23.25
CA LEU A 221 35.95 8.56 24.53
C LEU A 221 36.59 7.63 25.57
N ALA A 222 37.72 8.05 26.15
CA ALA A 222 38.44 7.27 27.15
C ALA A 222 37.76 7.33 28.53
N LEU A 223 36.68 6.57 28.71
CA LEU A 223 36.01 6.43 30.01
C LEU A 223 36.76 5.42 30.88
N ARG A 224 37.56 5.93 31.83
CA ARG A 224 38.47 5.11 32.65
C ARG A 224 37.87 4.60 33.97
N ARG A 225 36.78 5.21 34.47
CA ARG A 225 36.18 4.83 35.77
C ARG A 225 34.70 4.43 35.61
N PRO A 226 34.19 3.43 36.35
CA PRO A 226 32.75 3.21 36.47
C PRO A 226 32.09 4.38 37.21
N SER A 227 30.87 4.77 36.81
CA SER A 227 30.09 5.79 37.53
C SER A 227 28.60 5.47 37.44
N ALA A 228 27.95 5.33 38.59
CA ALA A 228 26.51 5.06 38.67
C ALA A 228 25.68 6.21 38.06
N ALA A 229 26.07 7.47 38.28
CA ALA A 229 25.41 8.63 37.68
C ALA A 229 25.44 8.59 36.15
N ARG A 230 26.57 8.19 35.54
CA ARG A 230 26.66 8.01 34.08
C ARG A 230 25.84 6.83 33.58
N ALA A 231 25.77 5.74 34.33
CA ALA A 231 24.91 4.61 33.99
C ALA A 231 23.42 5.00 34.00
N VAL A 232 22.99 5.74 35.03
CA VAL A 232 21.61 6.27 35.12
C VAL A 232 21.33 7.23 33.95
N ALA A 233 22.22 8.19 33.69
CA ALA A 233 22.05 9.12 32.58
C ALA A 233 22.01 8.41 31.22
N ALA A 234 22.85 7.39 31.01
CA ALA A 234 22.83 6.58 29.79
C ALA A 234 21.51 5.81 29.61
N VAL A 235 20.95 5.23 30.68
CA VAL A 235 19.64 4.56 30.62
C VAL A 235 18.53 5.57 30.33
N LEU A 236 18.53 6.72 31.00
CA LEU A 236 17.53 7.78 30.75
C LEU A 236 17.59 8.30 29.31
N LEU A 237 18.78 8.41 28.71
CA LEU A 237 18.95 8.77 27.30
C LEU A 237 18.62 7.64 26.33
N ALA A 238 18.75 6.37 26.74
CA ALA A 238 18.42 5.22 25.91
C ALA A 238 16.89 5.06 25.70
N VAL A 239 16.09 5.40 26.71
CA VAL A 239 14.62 5.31 26.64
C VAL A 239 14.02 6.07 25.46
N PRO A 240 14.27 7.39 25.26
CA PRO A 240 13.70 8.11 24.13
C PRO A 240 14.19 7.59 22.77
N ILE A 241 15.41 7.05 22.68
CA ILE A 241 15.93 6.43 21.44
C ILE A 241 15.14 5.15 21.13
N LEU A 242 14.92 4.31 22.15
CA LEU A 242 14.12 3.09 22.02
C LEU A 242 12.69 3.43 21.60
N MET A 243 12.07 4.39 22.30
CA MET A 243 10.73 4.89 21.96
C MET A 243 10.64 5.44 20.54
N ALA A 244 11.59 6.27 20.12
CA ALA A 244 11.60 6.86 18.78
C ALA A 244 11.78 5.79 17.69
N THR A 245 12.58 4.75 17.96
CA THR A 245 12.79 3.63 17.02
C THR A 245 11.49 2.88 16.79
N PHE A 246 10.79 2.47 17.85
CA PHE A 246 9.51 1.76 17.71
C PHE A 246 8.36 2.67 17.29
N ALA A 247 8.37 3.95 17.63
CA ALA A 247 7.39 4.91 17.13
C ALA A 247 7.46 5.04 15.61
N LEU A 248 8.68 5.08 15.04
CA LEU A 248 8.86 5.12 13.58
C LEU A 248 8.43 3.80 12.91
N ILE A 249 8.66 2.65 13.54
CA ILE A 249 8.18 1.35 13.05
C ILE A 249 6.65 1.31 13.06
N ALA A 250 6.02 1.65 14.19
CA ALA A 250 4.57 1.67 14.34
C ALA A 250 3.91 2.66 13.37
N ASP A 251 4.48 3.86 13.22
CA ASP A 251 4.05 4.86 12.24
C ASP A 251 4.16 4.34 10.81
N THR A 252 5.21 3.58 10.49
CA THR A 252 5.36 2.95 9.17
C THR A 252 4.27 1.91 8.91
N VAL A 253 3.92 1.10 9.92
CA VAL A 253 2.86 0.09 9.79
C VAL A 253 1.48 0.72 9.63
N VAL A 254 1.20 1.82 10.33
CA VAL A 254 -0.11 2.50 10.26
C VAL A 254 -0.31 3.23 8.94
N ASN A 255 0.75 3.84 8.41
CA ASN A 255 0.66 4.69 7.21
C ASN A 255 1.06 3.97 5.91
N CYS A 256 1.12 2.64 5.90
CA CYS A 256 1.45 1.84 4.73
C CYS A 256 0.24 1.04 4.26
N SER A 257 0.03 0.99 2.95
CA SER A 257 -1.04 0.17 2.34
C SER A 257 -0.66 -1.30 2.14
N LEU A 258 0.62 -1.66 2.32
CA LEU A 258 1.14 -3.03 2.13
C LEU A 258 1.21 -3.78 3.47
N ASP A 259 0.91 -5.08 3.49
CA ASP A 259 1.15 -5.90 4.68
C ASP A 259 2.65 -6.16 4.89
N LEU A 260 3.25 -5.36 5.77
CA LEU A 260 4.66 -5.44 6.13
C LEU A 260 5.01 -6.70 6.94
N THR A 261 4.04 -7.47 7.41
CA THR A 261 4.29 -8.73 8.11
C THR A 261 4.61 -9.89 7.17
N VAL A 262 4.25 -9.78 5.90
CA VAL A 262 4.61 -10.77 4.89
C VAL A 262 6.04 -10.48 4.43
N TRP A 263 6.98 -11.36 4.77
CA TRP A 263 8.37 -11.27 4.32
C TRP A 263 8.68 -12.42 3.37
N PRO A 264 8.31 -12.30 2.09
CA PRO A 264 8.63 -13.33 1.14
C PRO A 264 10.14 -13.37 0.92
N LEU A 265 10.74 -14.57 0.76
CA LEU A 265 12.18 -14.67 0.45
C LEU A 265 12.59 -13.86 -0.80
N LEU A 266 11.68 -13.74 -1.78
CA LEU A 266 11.79 -12.85 -2.93
C LEU A 266 10.69 -11.78 -2.82
N PRO A 267 11.03 -10.48 -2.83
CA PRO A 267 10.04 -9.41 -2.69
C PRO A 267 9.04 -9.44 -3.83
N ARG A 268 7.73 -9.36 -3.49
CA ARG A 268 6.64 -9.33 -4.48
C ARG A 268 6.57 -7.98 -5.20
N SER A 269 6.94 -6.90 -4.51
CA SER A 269 6.99 -5.55 -5.06
C SER A 269 8.28 -4.83 -4.66
N PRO A 270 8.79 -3.92 -5.52
CA PRO A 270 9.96 -3.10 -5.18
C PRO A 270 9.68 -2.18 -3.98
N ALA A 271 8.44 -1.73 -3.78
CA ALA A 271 8.07 -0.90 -2.64
C ALA A 271 8.11 -1.66 -1.31
N GLN A 272 7.58 -2.89 -1.27
CA GLN A 272 7.66 -3.75 -0.09
C GLN A 272 9.12 -3.99 0.31
N PHE A 273 9.98 -4.24 -0.68
CA PHE A 273 11.42 -4.40 -0.47
C PHE A 273 12.07 -3.16 0.15
N VAL A 274 11.79 -1.97 -0.42
CA VAL A 274 12.35 -0.70 0.05
C VAL A 274 11.92 -0.40 1.48
N LEU A 275 10.64 -0.65 1.83
CA LEU A 275 10.12 -0.45 3.18
C LEU A 275 10.75 -1.43 4.19
N GLN A 276 10.87 -2.71 3.86
CA GLN A 276 11.52 -3.71 4.72
C GLN A 276 12.99 -3.36 4.97
N LEU A 277 13.73 -2.96 3.92
CA LEU A 277 15.11 -2.51 4.06
C LEU A 277 15.21 -1.26 4.94
N ALA A 278 14.30 -0.30 4.78
CA ALA A 278 14.26 0.89 5.61
C ALA A 278 14.01 0.55 7.09
N LEU A 279 13.09 -0.35 7.40
CA LEU A 279 12.82 -0.80 8.77
C LEU A 279 14.01 -1.51 9.43
N VAL A 280 14.75 -2.32 8.65
CA VAL A 280 16.01 -2.93 9.11
C VAL A 280 17.06 -1.85 9.41
N LEU A 281 17.16 -0.81 8.57
CA LEU A 281 18.08 0.31 8.80
C LEU A 281 17.67 1.17 10.00
N VAL A 282 16.37 1.44 10.19
CA VAL A 282 15.84 2.13 11.37
C VAL A 282 16.22 1.36 12.63
N THR A 283 15.99 0.05 12.64
CA THR A 283 16.28 -0.80 13.81
C THR A 283 17.78 -0.93 14.04
N GLY A 284 18.58 -1.06 12.98
CA GLY A 284 20.04 -1.04 13.07
C GLY A 284 20.59 0.29 13.57
N GLY A 285 20.00 1.41 13.14
CA GLY A 285 20.35 2.76 13.56
C GLY A 285 20.00 2.99 15.03
N GLY A 286 18.79 2.60 15.44
CA GLY A 286 18.36 2.56 16.84
C GLY A 286 19.28 1.68 17.69
N ALA A 287 19.63 0.47 17.21
CA ALA A 287 20.53 -0.44 17.92
C ALA A 287 21.91 0.19 18.17
N LEU A 288 22.48 0.85 17.15
CA LEU A 288 23.78 1.52 17.24
C LEU A 288 23.74 2.78 18.10
N ALA A 289 22.68 3.58 18.00
CA ALA A 289 22.48 4.76 18.84
C ALA A 289 22.33 4.38 20.33
N LEU A 290 21.53 3.34 20.61
CA LEU A 290 21.41 2.75 21.94
C LEU A 290 22.76 2.23 22.43
N ALA A 291 23.48 1.47 21.60
CA ALA A 291 24.79 0.95 21.97
C ALA A 291 25.81 2.08 22.23
N ALA A 292 25.73 3.18 21.48
CA ALA A 292 26.57 4.37 21.67
C ALA A 292 26.31 5.02 23.02
N VAL A 293 25.04 5.31 23.33
CA VAL A 293 24.63 5.93 24.59
C VAL A 293 24.92 5.01 25.78
N LEU A 294 24.56 3.73 25.71
CA LEU A 294 24.82 2.76 26.77
C LEU A 294 26.32 2.56 27.01
N SER A 295 27.17 2.72 25.99
CA SER A 295 28.62 2.68 26.17
C SER A 295 29.17 3.84 27.02
N LEU A 296 28.41 4.92 27.24
CA LEU A 296 28.77 6.03 28.12
C LEU A 296 28.71 5.67 29.61
N ALA A 297 27.98 4.61 29.97
CA ALA A 297 27.96 4.07 31.33
C ALA A 297 29.37 3.66 31.81
N GLY A 298 30.27 3.36 30.87
CA GLY A 298 31.64 2.95 31.14
C GLY A 298 31.77 1.46 31.44
N PRO A 299 32.97 0.98 31.81
CA PRO A 299 33.19 -0.42 32.14
C PRO A 299 32.38 -0.81 33.38
N ILE A 300 31.80 -2.01 33.36
CA ILE A 300 31.10 -2.58 34.52
C ILE A 300 32.12 -2.75 35.65
N ALA A 301 31.78 -2.31 36.87
CA ALA A 301 32.64 -2.46 38.03
C ALA A 301 33.04 -3.94 38.23
N ALA A 302 34.32 -4.19 38.51
CA ALA A 302 34.83 -5.55 38.69
C ALA A 302 34.34 -6.18 40.02
N THR A 303 34.04 -5.35 41.02
CA THR A 303 33.59 -5.79 42.36
C THR A 303 32.12 -6.18 42.36
N ARG A 304 31.75 -7.25 43.11
CA ARG A 304 30.36 -7.70 43.24
C ARG A 304 29.42 -6.58 43.72
N GLY A 305 29.85 -5.80 44.71
CA GLY A 305 29.08 -4.65 45.23
C GLY A 305 28.90 -3.53 44.19
N GLY A 306 29.93 -3.22 43.40
CA GLY A 306 29.83 -2.23 42.33
C GLY A 306 28.87 -2.66 41.22
N ARG A 307 28.84 -3.96 40.88
CA ARG A 307 27.86 -4.53 39.93
C ARG A 307 26.43 -4.43 40.45
N ALA A 308 26.20 -4.79 41.71
CA ALA A 308 24.88 -4.71 42.33
C ALA A 308 24.37 -3.27 42.35
N VAL A 309 25.22 -2.29 42.70
CA VAL A 309 24.86 -0.86 42.70
C VAL A 309 24.56 -0.36 41.29
N SER A 310 25.36 -0.72 40.28
CA SER A 310 25.08 -0.35 38.89
C SER A 310 23.78 -0.97 38.37
N LEU A 311 23.52 -2.24 38.67
CA LEU A 311 22.28 -2.92 38.29
C LEU A 311 21.06 -2.32 39.00
N ALA A 312 21.15 -2.06 40.30
CA ALA A 312 20.08 -1.41 41.07
C ALA A 312 19.79 0.00 40.55
N ALA A 313 20.83 0.78 40.23
CA ALA A 313 20.68 2.11 39.66
C ALA A 313 20.06 2.08 38.25
N MET A 314 20.42 1.10 37.42
CA MET A 314 19.79 0.89 36.11
C MET A 314 18.33 0.45 36.22
N ALA A 315 18.02 -0.46 37.16
CA ALA A 315 16.66 -0.91 37.42
C ALA A 315 15.78 0.25 37.92
N LEU A 316 16.30 1.09 38.81
CA LEU A 316 15.62 2.30 39.28
C LEU A 316 15.41 3.30 38.14
N ALA A 317 16.42 3.53 37.30
CA ALA A 317 16.28 4.42 36.14
C ALA A 317 15.24 3.90 35.13
N ALA A 318 15.19 2.59 34.89
CA ALA A 318 14.16 1.97 34.08
C ALA A 318 12.77 2.15 34.70
N ALA A 319 12.61 1.94 36.01
CA ALA A 319 11.34 2.16 36.71
C ALA A 319 10.88 3.63 36.67
N VAL A 320 11.81 4.57 36.81
CA VAL A 320 11.53 6.01 36.67
C VAL A 320 11.11 6.33 35.24
N ALA A 321 11.78 5.77 34.23
CA ALA A 321 11.39 5.93 32.84
C ALA A 321 9.98 5.39 32.58
N VAL A 322 9.62 4.22 33.12
CA VAL A 322 8.26 3.64 33.06
C VAL A 322 7.24 4.66 33.56
N ARG A 323 7.53 5.25 34.72
CA ARG A 323 6.63 6.20 35.37
C ARG A 323 6.52 7.54 34.65
N LEU A 324 7.59 8.02 34.01
CA LEU A 324 7.63 9.31 33.30
C LEU A 324 6.95 9.27 31.93
N CYS A 325 6.67 8.08 31.39
CA CYS A 325 6.01 7.91 30.09
C CYS A 325 4.71 7.09 30.25
N PRO A 326 3.74 7.50 31.10
CA PRO A 326 2.55 6.70 31.36
C PRO A 326 1.74 6.47 30.07
N GLY A 327 1.20 5.26 29.89
CA GLY A 327 0.38 4.86 28.72
C GLY A 327 1.18 4.40 27.50
N ARG A 328 2.36 4.97 27.22
CA ARG A 328 3.17 4.65 26.02
C ARG A 328 3.85 3.27 26.03
N TRP A 329 3.87 2.57 27.16
CA TRP A 329 4.54 1.27 27.31
C TRP A 329 3.63 0.11 26.94
N MET A 330 2.31 0.30 27.08
CA MET A 330 1.31 -0.68 26.63
C MET A 330 1.29 -0.79 25.10
N ASP A 331 1.83 0.24 24.45
CA ASP A 331 1.91 0.43 23.01
C ASP A 331 3.19 -0.11 22.38
N LEU A 332 4.16 -0.51 23.20
CA LEU A 332 5.46 -1.00 22.74
C LEU A 332 5.44 -2.52 22.57
N PRO A 333 6.10 -3.05 21.53
CA PRO A 333 6.38 -4.48 21.42
C PRO A 333 7.45 -4.86 22.46
N VAL A 334 7.02 -5.11 23.70
CA VAL A 334 7.90 -5.30 24.88
C VAL A 334 9.01 -6.33 24.62
N VAL A 335 8.70 -7.44 23.97
CA VAL A 335 9.68 -8.49 23.65
C VAL A 335 10.76 -7.96 22.71
N ALA A 336 10.39 -7.31 21.60
CA ALA A 336 11.35 -6.74 20.65
C ALA A 336 12.16 -5.62 21.29
N ALA A 337 11.53 -4.77 22.11
CA ALA A 337 12.17 -3.67 22.81
C ALA A 337 13.22 -4.16 23.82
N VAL A 338 12.90 -5.19 24.61
CA VAL A 338 13.83 -5.83 25.56
C VAL A 338 14.99 -6.49 24.81
N LEU A 339 14.71 -7.22 23.73
CA LEU A 339 15.75 -7.86 22.91
C LEU A 339 16.68 -6.82 22.27
N LEU A 340 16.14 -5.75 21.71
CA LEU A 340 16.92 -4.66 21.12
C LEU A 340 17.80 -3.98 22.17
N PHE A 341 17.24 -3.65 23.34
CA PHE A 341 17.99 -3.03 24.43
C PHE A 341 19.12 -3.94 24.93
N ALA A 342 18.84 -5.24 25.15
CA ALA A 342 19.83 -6.22 25.58
C ALA A 342 20.94 -6.44 24.53
N ALA A 343 20.57 -6.55 23.25
CA ALA A 343 21.51 -6.66 22.15
C ALA A 343 22.40 -5.41 22.04
N SER A 344 21.83 -4.21 22.17
CA SER A 344 22.59 -2.96 22.15
C SER A 344 23.51 -2.80 23.36
N ALA A 345 23.06 -3.17 24.56
CA ALA A 345 23.87 -3.14 25.77
C ALA A 345 25.08 -4.08 25.64
N THR A 346 24.86 -5.32 25.19
CA THR A 346 25.92 -6.30 24.97
C THR A 346 26.87 -5.85 23.86
N LEU A 347 26.35 -5.31 22.75
CA LEU A 347 27.15 -4.78 21.65
C LEU A 347 28.07 -3.64 22.11
N GLY A 348 27.55 -2.68 22.87
CA GLY A 348 28.30 -1.54 23.40
C GLY A 348 29.46 -1.96 24.31
N ILE A 349 29.22 -2.95 25.18
CA ILE A 349 30.24 -3.50 26.09
C ILE A 349 31.27 -4.35 25.32
N TRP A 350 30.79 -5.24 24.45
CA TRP A 350 31.61 -6.22 23.74
C TRP A 350 32.56 -5.57 22.74
N ILE A 351 32.06 -4.64 21.92
CA ILE A 351 32.89 -3.92 20.94
C ILE A 351 33.99 -3.13 21.63
N ARG A 352 33.69 -2.49 22.77
CA ARG A 352 34.67 -1.73 23.54
C ARG A 352 35.77 -2.63 24.10
N ALA A 353 35.42 -3.81 24.59
CA ALA A 353 36.35 -4.78 25.14
C ALA A 353 37.19 -5.51 24.07
N GLN A 354 36.65 -5.70 22.86
CA GLN A 354 37.24 -6.52 21.80
C GLN A 354 37.68 -5.71 20.58
N ARG A 355 37.75 -4.38 20.68
CA ARG A 355 38.02 -3.48 19.55
C ARG A 355 39.26 -3.88 18.75
N ASP A 356 40.36 -4.20 19.42
CA ASP A 356 41.61 -4.58 18.77
C ASP A 356 41.52 -5.94 18.07
N ARG A 357 40.77 -6.89 18.66
CA ARG A 357 40.50 -8.19 18.04
C ARG A 357 39.58 -8.07 16.83
N LEU A 358 38.55 -7.22 16.91
CA LEU A 358 37.63 -6.92 15.81
C LEU A 358 38.33 -6.20 14.66
N ALA A 359 39.26 -5.29 14.97
CA ALA A 359 40.11 -4.66 13.96
C ALA A 359 40.98 -5.69 13.23
N ALA A 360 41.40 -6.77 13.90
CA ALA A 360 42.16 -7.86 13.29
C ALA A 360 41.30 -8.81 12.43
N PHE A 361 39.97 -8.70 12.44
CA PHE A 361 39.12 -9.57 11.63
C PHE A 361 39.37 -9.38 10.13
N ARG A 362 39.44 -10.50 9.41
CA ARG A 362 39.56 -10.52 7.95
C ARG A 362 38.26 -10.03 7.32
N ALA A 363 38.34 -9.55 6.08
CA ALA A 363 37.19 -9.00 5.36
C ALA A 363 35.99 -9.97 5.29
N GLY A 364 36.25 -11.28 5.09
CA GLY A 364 35.19 -12.30 5.11
C GLY A 364 34.53 -12.50 6.47
N GLN A 365 35.28 -12.39 7.59
CA GLN A 365 34.70 -12.48 8.94
C GLN A 365 33.83 -11.27 9.25
N ARG A 366 34.23 -10.08 8.80
CA ARG A 366 33.43 -8.85 8.94
C ARG A 366 32.14 -8.95 8.11
N ALA A 367 32.21 -9.50 6.91
CA ALA A 367 31.03 -9.75 6.09
C ALA A 367 30.08 -10.75 6.76
N ALA A 368 30.59 -11.87 7.28
CA ALA A 368 29.79 -12.84 8.02
C ALA A 368 29.12 -12.23 9.26
N LEU A 369 29.85 -11.41 10.03
CA LEU A 369 29.30 -10.69 11.18
C LEU A 369 28.20 -9.70 10.76
N ALA A 370 28.38 -9.00 9.64
CA ALA A 370 27.37 -8.08 9.12
C ALA A 370 26.09 -8.82 8.67
N LEU A 371 26.22 -10.00 8.04
CA LEU A 371 25.08 -10.83 7.68
C LEU A 371 24.34 -11.36 8.91
N LEU A 372 25.07 -11.85 9.92
CA LEU A 372 24.48 -12.29 11.19
C LEU A 372 23.78 -11.13 11.91
N ALA A 373 24.36 -9.93 11.89
CA ALA A 373 23.73 -8.75 12.46
C ALA A 373 22.44 -8.38 11.71
N ALA A 374 22.45 -8.42 10.37
CA ALA A 374 21.26 -8.17 9.56
C ALA A 374 20.14 -9.19 9.86
N ALA A 375 20.48 -10.48 9.97
CA ALA A 375 19.54 -11.54 10.36
C ALA A 375 18.97 -11.33 11.76
N ALA A 376 19.81 -10.95 12.73
CA ALA A 376 19.38 -10.65 14.09
C ALA A 376 18.47 -9.41 14.16
N LEU A 377 18.75 -8.37 13.37
CA LEU A 377 17.89 -7.19 13.27
C LEU A 377 16.53 -7.56 12.66
N ALA A 378 16.49 -8.36 11.60
CA ALA A 378 15.24 -8.88 11.04
C ALA A 378 14.42 -9.66 12.08
N ALA A 379 15.08 -10.51 12.87
CA ALA A 379 14.43 -11.28 13.94
C ALA A 379 13.89 -10.41 15.09
N ILE A 380 14.41 -9.18 15.27
CA ILE A 380 13.90 -8.20 16.24
C ILE A 380 12.76 -7.37 15.63
N VAL A 381 12.86 -7.01 14.35
CA VAL A 381 11.84 -6.24 13.62
C VAL A 381 10.55 -7.02 13.47
N TYR A 382 10.62 -8.30 13.10
CA TYR A 382 9.43 -9.08 12.79
C TYR A 382 8.40 -9.15 13.95
N PRO A 383 8.78 -9.45 15.21
CA PRO A 383 7.85 -9.38 16.35
C PRO A 383 7.21 -8.01 16.54
N ALA A 384 7.93 -6.92 16.26
CA ALA A 384 7.40 -5.56 16.34
C ALA A 384 6.34 -5.32 15.27
N LEU A 385 6.61 -5.72 14.03
CA LEU A 385 5.65 -5.62 12.92
C LEU A 385 4.38 -6.41 13.20
N VAL A 386 4.48 -7.63 13.73
CA VAL A 386 3.31 -8.44 14.08
C VAL A 386 2.49 -7.79 15.19
N HIS A 387 3.15 -7.23 16.22
CA HIS A 387 2.46 -6.53 17.31
C HIS A 387 1.73 -5.28 16.79
N ASP A 388 2.43 -4.42 16.06
CA ASP A 388 1.88 -3.15 15.56
C ASP A 388 0.79 -3.40 14.51
N SER A 389 0.92 -4.41 13.65
CA SER A 389 -0.12 -4.72 12.66
C SER A 389 -1.39 -5.26 13.29
N GLN A 390 -1.26 -6.14 14.29
CA GLN A 390 -2.42 -6.63 15.05
C GLN A 390 -3.10 -5.49 15.81
N ARG A 391 -2.32 -4.60 16.42
CA ARG A 391 -2.86 -3.46 17.15
C ARG A 391 -3.57 -2.48 16.21
N SER A 392 -2.95 -2.13 15.09
CA SER A 392 -3.53 -1.24 14.07
C SER A 392 -4.85 -1.81 13.56
N LEU A 393 -4.88 -3.10 13.20
CA LEU A 393 -6.08 -3.77 12.73
C LEU A 393 -7.20 -3.79 13.79
N ARG A 394 -6.87 -4.00 15.08
CA ARG A 394 -7.87 -3.91 16.16
C ARG A 394 -8.46 -2.51 16.27
N MET A 395 -7.63 -1.48 16.24
CA MET A 395 -8.10 -0.09 16.31
C MET A 395 -8.95 0.28 15.07
N GLN A 396 -8.56 -0.20 13.89
CA GLN A 396 -9.32 -0.01 12.65
C GLN A 396 -10.67 -0.74 12.71
N ILE A 397 -10.71 -1.97 13.25
CA ILE A 397 -11.97 -2.71 13.46
C ILE A 397 -12.89 -1.96 14.43
N GLU A 398 -12.36 -1.50 15.57
CA GLU A 398 -13.13 -0.81 16.60
C GLU A 398 -13.67 0.55 16.14
N ARG A 399 -12.84 1.35 15.44
CA ARG A 399 -13.16 2.75 15.13
C ARG A 399 -13.80 2.94 13.77
N ASP A 400 -13.32 2.19 12.77
CA ASP A 400 -13.70 2.42 11.38
C ASP A 400 -14.70 1.35 10.94
N TYR A 401 -14.36 0.06 11.07
CA TYR A 401 -15.21 -1.01 10.52
C TYR A 401 -16.50 -1.22 11.31
N ALA A 402 -16.46 -1.19 12.65
CA ALA A 402 -17.67 -1.28 13.46
C ALA A 402 -18.64 -0.13 13.16
N ALA A 403 -18.12 1.09 12.99
CA ALA A 403 -18.91 2.27 12.64
C ALA A 403 -19.51 2.21 11.23
N LEU A 404 -18.94 1.43 10.30
CA LEU A 404 -19.52 1.20 8.97
C LEU A 404 -20.67 0.19 9.00
N VAL A 405 -20.74 -0.68 10.02
CA VAL A 405 -21.77 -1.72 10.16
C VAL A 405 -22.99 -1.19 10.93
N GLU A 406 -22.79 -0.28 11.89
CA GLU A 406 -23.81 0.24 12.80
C GLU A 406 -24.97 1.03 12.14
N PRO A 407 -24.76 1.89 11.10
CA PRO A 407 -25.81 2.75 10.53
C PRO A 407 -26.64 2.13 9.38
N HIS A 408 -26.41 0.87 9.02
CA HIS A 408 -26.91 0.32 7.75
C HIS A 408 -28.44 0.42 7.52
N PRO A 409 -29.32 0.36 8.54
CA PRO A 409 -30.76 0.59 8.34
C PRO A 409 -31.11 2.00 7.82
N GLU A 410 -30.46 3.04 8.35
CA GLU A 410 -30.73 4.44 7.97
C GLU A 410 -30.16 4.77 6.60
N SER A 411 -28.96 4.28 6.29
CA SER A 411 -28.34 4.42 4.96
C SER A 411 -29.18 3.76 3.87
N ARG A 412 -29.77 2.58 4.13
CA ARG A 412 -30.70 1.93 3.20
C ARG A 412 -31.94 2.78 2.93
N GLN A 413 -32.54 3.32 3.97
CA GLN A 413 -33.73 4.16 3.83
C GLN A 413 -33.41 5.46 3.08
N TYR A 414 -32.25 6.06 3.35
CA TYR A 414 -31.76 7.22 2.62
C TYR A 414 -31.56 6.92 1.13
N SER A 415 -30.85 5.83 0.80
CA SER A 415 -30.61 5.42 -0.59
C SER A 415 -31.90 5.04 -1.31
N LEU A 416 -32.85 4.39 -0.64
CA LEU A 416 -34.17 4.11 -1.19
C LEU A 416 -34.92 5.42 -1.52
N GLN A 417 -34.96 6.37 -0.59
CA GLN A 417 -35.59 7.67 -0.83
C GLN A 417 -34.90 8.49 -1.94
N ALA A 418 -33.57 8.38 -2.07
CA ALA A 418 -32.84 9.00 -3.17
C ALA A 418 -33.19 8.35 -4.52
N THR A 419 -33.34 7.02 -4.53
CA THR A 419 -33.78 6.24 -5.69
C THR A 419 -35.21 6.60 -6.09
N GLU A 420 -36.13 6.69 -5.14
CA GLU A 420 -37.51 7.15 -5.35
C GLU A 420 -37.53 8.52 -6.04
N ARG A 421 -36.76 9.49 -5.53
CA ARG A 421 -36.63 10.83 -6.13
C ARG A 421 -36.02 10.80 -7.53
N ALA A 422 -35.04 9.94 -7.77
CA ALA A 422 -34.42 9.79 -9.09
C ALA A 422 -35.41 9.21 -10.11
N ILE A 423 -36.17 8.18 -9.71
CA ILE A 423 -37.23 7.58 -10.53
C ILE A 423 -38.36 8.59 -10.78
N ASP A 424 -38.75 9.39 -9.79
CA ASP A 424 -39.79 10.40 -9.95
C ASP A 424 -39.39 11.50 -10.95
N ALA A 425 -38.09 11.77 -11.09
CA ALA A 425 -37.55 12.67 -12.10
C ALA A 425 -37.47 12.02 -13.50
N MET A 426 -37.61 10.70 -13.60
CA MET A 426 -37.58 9.95 -14.85
C MET A 426 -39.02 9.63 -15.30
N ASN A 427 -39.40 10.04 -16.50
CA ASN A 427 -40.62 9.55 -17.12
C ASN A 427 -40.41 8.12 -17.67
N VAL A 428 -40.13 7.14 -16.80
CA VAL A 428 -39.60 5.79 -17.10
C VAL A 428 -40.24 5.07 -18.31
N LEU A 429 -41.54 5.23 -18.56
CA LEU A 429 -42.23 4.58 -19.69
C LEU A 429 -42.45 5.49 -20.92
N GLU A 430 -42.23 6.80 -20.82
CA GLU A 430 -42.42 7.77 -21.92
C GLU A 430 -41.08 8.32 -22.45
N GLU A 431 -40.11 8.52 -21.56
CA GLU A 431 -38.78 9.03 -21.84
C GLU A 431 -37.72 7.96 -21.61
N ALA A 432 -36.66 8.01 -22.42
CA ALA A 432 -35.52 7.13 -22.23
C ALA A 432 -34.80 7.52 -20.93
N PRO A 433 -34.50 6.56 -20.03
CA PRO A 433 -33.60 6.82 -18.91
C PRO A 433 -32.27 7.38 -19.41
N PRO A 434 -31.60 8.25 -18.62
CA PRO A 434 -30.34 8.85 -19.01
C PRO A 434 -29.28 7.77 -19.25
N GLY A 435 -28.63 7.80 -20.41
CA GLY A 435 -27.67 6.79 -20.84
C GLY A 435 -27.10 7.06 -22.23
N ILE A 436 -26.10 6.28 -22.64
CA ILE A 436 -25.40 6.44 -23.93
C ILE A 436 -26.30 6.05 -25.11
N TYR A 437 -27.30 5.20 -24.88
CA TYR A 437 -28.27 4.74 -25.88
C TYR A 437 -29.67 4.57 -25.25
N ARG A 438 -30.71 4.50 -26.10
CA ARG A 438 -32.09 4.27 -25.66
C ARG A 438 -32.29 2.77 -25.37
N PRO A 439 -32.62 2.37 -24.13
CA PRO A 439 -32.74 0.96 -23.78
C PRO A 439 -33.94 0.31 -24.46
N GLY A 440 -33.82 -0.98 -24.78
CA GLY A 440 -34.96 -1.81 -25.17
C GLY A 440 -35.88 -2.10 -23.97
N ALA A 441 -37.09 -2.64 -24.23
CA ALA A 441 -38.04 -2.96 -23.17
C ALA A 441 -37.45 -3.91 -22.11
N GLU A 442 -36.67 -4.91 -22.52
CA GLU A 442 -36.04 -5.87 -21.59
C GLU A 442 -34.94 -5.23 -20.73
N GLU A 443 -34.26 -4.18 -21.23
CA GLU A 443 -33.13 -3.51 -20.56
C GLU A 443 -33.57 -2.33 -19.67
N LEU A 444 -34.85 -1.97 -19.70
CA LEU A 444 -35.37 -0.75 -19.07
C LEU A 444 -35.09 -0.72 -17.55
N ALA A 445 -35.31 -1.83 -16.84
CA ALA A 445 -35.05 -1.93 -15.41
C ALA A 445 -33.57 -1.75 -15.08
N PHE A 446 -32.66 -2.25 -15.91
CA PHE A 446 -31.23 -2.04 -15.75
C PHE A 446 -30.84 -0.58 -15.99
N ALA A 447 -31.39 0.04 -17.04
CA ALA A 447 -31.12 1.44 -17.36
C ALA A 447 -31.58 2.37 -16.22
N VAL A 448 -32.80 2.17 -15.71
CA VAL A 448 -33.31 2.89 -14.54
C VAL A 448 -32.41 2.66 -13.33
N TRP A 449 -32.05 1.41 -13.03
CA TRP A 449 -31.17 1.08 -11.91
C TRP A 449 -29.81 1.79 -12.01
N SER A 450 -29.18 1.76 -13.18
CA SER A 450 -27.87 2.39 -13.44
C SER A 450 -27.87 3.91 -13.28
N ALA A 451 -29.04 4.54 -13.40
CA ALA A 451 -29.24 5.97 -13.24
C ALA A 451 -29.56 6.39 -11.79
N THR A 452 -29.54 5.47 -10.83
CA THR A 452 -29.84 5.74 -9.41
C THR A 452 -28.65 5.49 -8.48
N ASP A 453 -28.79 5.98 -7.25
CA ASP A 453 -27.82 5.77 -6.17
C ASP A 453 -27.59 4.28 -5.85
N LEU A 454 -28.53 3.39 -6.19
CA LEU A 454 -28.36 1.94 -6.02
C LEU A 454 -27.15 1.42 -6.80
N ALA A 455 -26.95 1.91 -8.03
CA ALA A 455 -25.79 1.57 -8.84
C ALA A 455 -24.53 2.29 -8.38
N ALA A 456 -24.65 3.57 -8.00
CA ALA A 456 -23.52 4.38 -7.56
C ALA A 456 -22.84 3.82 -6.30
N TYR A 457 -23.63 3.29 -5.37
CA TYR A 457 -23.13 2.69 -4.12
C TYR A 457 -23.02 1.16 -4.18
N GLY A 458 -23.56 0.52 -5.22
CA GLY A 458 -23.50 -0.93 -5.42
C GLY A 458 -24.33 -1.73 -4.42
N PHE A 459 -25.51 -1.23 -4.03
CA PHE A 459 -26.41 -1.95 -3.11
C PHE A 459 -27.00 -3.21 -3.77
N SER A 460 -27.09 -4.29 -3.00
CA SER A 460 -27.91 -5.47 -3.31
C SER A 460 -29.36 -5.01 -3.49
N SER A 461 -29.80 -4.98 -4.73
CA SER A 461 -31.04 -4.32 -5.12
C SER A 461 -31.64 -4.93 -6.37
N ALA A 462 -32.94 -4.71 -6.57
CA ALA A 462 -33.63 -5.14 -7.76
C ALA A 462 -34.66 -4.10 -8.19
N ILE A 463 -34.84 -3.95 -9.50
CA ILE A 463 -35.90 -3.14 -10.08
C ILE A 463 -36.75 -4.03 -10.98
N GLU A 464 -38.06 -3.95 -10.82
CA GLU A 464 -39.05 -4.63 -11.65
C GLU A 464 -40.02 -3.58 -12.19
N ILE A 465 -40.29 -3.65 -13.50
CA ILE A 465 -41.22 -2.75 -14.18
C ILE A 465 -42.33 -3.60 -14.79
N GLN A 466 -43.57 -3.19 -14.52
CA GLN A 466 -44.79 -3.81 -15.02
C GLN A 466 -45.48 -2.89 -16.02
N ASP A 467 -46.21 -3.48 -16.97
CA ASP A 467 -47.15 -2.76 -17.83
C ASP A 467 -48.51 -2.51 -17.15
N SER A 468 -49.43 -1.86 -17.85
CA SER A 468 -50.78 -1.56 -17.38
C SER A 468 -51.67 -2.79 -17.14
N SER A 469 -51.24 -3.98 -17.57
CA SER A 469 -51.90 -5.25 -17.26
C SER A 469 -51.36 -5.89 -15.97
N GLY A 470 -50.27 -5.36 -15.40
CA GLY A 470 -49.52 -5.95 -14.29
C GLY A 470 -48.52 -7.02 -14.73
N THR A 471 -48.26 -7.14 -16.03
CA THR A 471 -47.27 -8.07 -16.57
C THR A 471 -45.87 -7.46 -16.45
N VAL A 472 -44.91 -8.21 -15.95
CA VAL A 472 -43.51 -7.76 -15.83
C VAL A 472 -42.88 -7.66 -17.22
N ILE A 473 -42.52 -6.44 -17.64
CA ILE A 473 -41.89 -6.16 -18.93
C ILE A 473 -40.37 -6.10 -18.85
N SER A 474 -39.82 -5.73 -17.69
CA SER A 474 -38.37 -5.66 -17.46
C SER A 474 -38.04 -5.96 -16.01
N ARG A 475 -36.90 -6.62 -15.79
CA ARG A 475 -36.39 -6.94 -14.46
C ARG A 475 -34.88 -6.88 -14.44
N PHE A 476 -34.34 -6.34 -13.37
CA PHE A 476 -32.92 -6.37 -13.08
C PHE A 476 -32.72 -6.62 -11.58
N ALA A 477 -31.74 -7.45 -11.23
CA ALA A 477 -31.37 -7.73 -9.85
C ALA A 477 -29.85 -7.84 -9.72
N LEU A 478 -29.29 -7.17 -8.72
CA LEU A 478 -27.90 -7.28 -8.29
C LEU A 478 -27.89 -7.88 -6.88
N ASN A 479 -27.22 -9.02 -6.70
CA ASN A 479 -27.03 -9.70 -5.41
C ASN A 479 -28.32 -10.03 -4.62
N LEU A 480 -29.49 -9.89 -5.24
CA LEU A 480 -30.75 -10.38 -4.72
C LEU A 480 -31.19 -11.64 -5.47
N PRO A 481 -31.80 -12.59 -4.77
CA PRO A 481 -32.35 -13.77 -5.43
C PRO A 481 -33.47 -13.42 -6.41
N SER A 482 -33.67 -14.30 -7.39
CA SER A 482 -34.69 -14.10 -8.42
C SER A 482 -36.09 -14.01 -7.77
N LEU A 483 -36.74 -12.85 -7.93
CA LEU A 483 -38.06 -12.52 -7.35
C LEU A 483 -39.25 -13.28 -8.01
N SER A 484 -38.97 -14.44 -8.61
CA SER A 484 -39.76 -15.14 -9.62
C SER A 484 -41.12 -15.69 -9.18
N SER A 485 -41.55 -15.48 -7.94
CA SER A 485 -42.54 -16.35 -7.28
C SER A 485 -43.89 -15.72 -6.96
N ARG A 486 -44.19 -14.47 -7.38
CA ARG A 486 -45.55 -13.91 -7.25
C ARG A 486 -45.91 -13.04 -8.44
N GLU A 487 -46.98 -13.39 -9.16
CA GLU A 487 -47.74 -12.42 -9.95
C GLU A 487 -48.23 -11.32 -8.99
N ARG A 488 -47.57 -10.16 -9.04
CA ARG A 488 -47.89 -9.01 -8.18
C ARG A 488 -48.97 -8.20 -8.86
N ARG A 489 -49.98 -7.79 -8.09
CA ARG A 489 -51.03 -6.89 -8.58
C ARG A 489 -50.46 -5.49 -8.69
N LEU A 490 -50.96 -4.72 -9.66
CA LEU A 490 -50.66 -3.29 -9.77
C LEU A 490 -50.91 -2.56 -8.43
N PRO A 491 -49.99 -1.68 -8.00
CA PRO A 491 -50.19 -0.80 -6.86
C PRO A 491 -51.45 0.06 -7.03
N ARG A 492 -52.11 0.39 -5.91
CA ARG A 492 -53.39 1.14 -5.94
C ARG A 492 -53.20 2.66 -5.97
N SER A 493 -51.98 3.14 -5.70
CA SER A 493 -51.69 4.56 -5.50
C SER A 493 -50.52 4.99 -6.37
N PRO A 494 -50.56 6.22 -6.91
CA PRO A 494 -49.40 6.88 -7.52
C PRO A 494 -48.40 7.40 -6.47
N GLU A 495 -48.65 7.24 -5.17
CA GLU A 495 -47.65 7.52 -4.11
C GLU A 495 -46.79 6.29 -3.83
N TRP A 496 -45.53 6.52 -3.42
CA TRP A 496 -44.62 5.45 -2.99
C TRP A 496 -45.15 4.74 -1.74
N MET A 497 -45.28 3.42 -1.83
CA MET A 497 -45.59 2.56 -0.70
C MET A 497 -44.38 1.72 -0.34
N VAL A 498 -43.83 1.94 0.85
CA VAL A 498 -42.65 1.21 1.36
C VAL A 498 -43.07 0.17 2.38
N SER A 499 -42.56 -1.04 2.25
CA SER A 499 -42.80 -2.15 3.17
C SER A 499 -41.52 -2.98 3.36
N ARG A 500 -41.46 -3.74 4.46
CA ARG A 500 -40.39 -4.73 4.68
C ARG A 500 -40.96 -6.10 4.30
N GLU A 501 -40.31 -6.79 3.36
CA GLU A 501 -40.72 -8.10 2.88
C GLU A 501 -39.57 -9.11 3.01
N PRO A 502 -39.83 -10.35 3.48
CA PRO A 502 -38.86 -11.42 3.34
C PRO A 502 -38.84 -11.91 1.89
N VAL A 503 -37.66 -11.99 1.30
CA VAL A 503 -37.41 -12.65 0.01
C VAL A 503 -36.63 -13.93 0.28
N SER A 504 -37.17 -15.06 -0.18
CA SER A 504 -36.55 -16.37 0.03
C SER A 504 -35.94 -16.92 -1.26
N LEU A 505 -34.75 -17.52 -1.13
CA LEU A 505 -34.16 -18.38 -2.16
C LEU A 505 -33.68 -19.67 -1.52
N ALA A 506 -34.26 -20.78 -1.93
CA ALA A 506 -34.05 -22.07 -1.29
C ALA A 506 -34.30 -21.98 0.23
N SER A 507 -33.29 -22.22 1.06
CA SER A 507 -33.37 -22.21 2.54
C SER A 507 -32.99 -20.87 3.17
N THR A 508 -32.68 -19.84 2.39
CA THR A 508 -32.21 -18.54 2.90
C THR A 508 -33.30 -17.49 2.73
N GLU A 509 -33.78 -16.92 3.83
CA GLU A 509 -34.68 -15.76 3.83
C GLU A 509 -33.89 -14.48 4.10
N THR A 510 -34.07 -13.46 3.26
CA THR A 510 -33.44 -12.15 3.41
C THR A 510 -34.51 -11.08 3.46
N MET A 511 -34.48 -10.23 4.47
CA MET A 511 -35.39 -9.10 4.57
C MET A 511 -34.95 -7.98 3.62
N VAL A 512 -35.87 -7.52 2.77
CA VAL A 512 -35.65 -6.38 1.86
C VAL A 512 -36.62 -5.26 2.16
N LEU A 513 -36.19 -4.02 1.92
CA LEU A 513 -37.10 -2.90 1.77
C LEU A 513 -37.66 -2.95 0.36
N HIS A 514 -38.99 -3.01 0.26
CA HIS A 514 -39.73 -3.02 -0.98
C HIS A 514 -40.53 -1.74 -1.10
N ALA A 515 -40.19 -0.90 -2.07
CA ALA A 515 -40.96 0.27 -2.47
C ALA A 515 -41.69 -0.01 -3.78
N GLN A 516 -42.95 0.40 -3.87
CA GLN A 516 -43.75 0.24 -5.07
C GLN A 516 -44.58 1.49 -5.36
N ARG A 517 -44.83 1.75 -6.64
CA ARG A 517 -45.60 2.90 -7.09
C ARG A 517 -46.32 2.59 -8.41
N LEU A 518 -47.55 3.09 -8.55
CA LEU A 518 -48.25 3.10 -9.84
C LEU A 518 -47.69 4.23 -10.73
N LEU A 519 -47.27 3.89 -11.93
CA LEU A 519 -46.80 4.85 -12.93
C LEU A 519 -48.01 5.41 -13.67
N THR A 520 -48.35 6.67 -13.38
CA THR A 520 -49.42 7.40 -14.04
C THR A 520 -48.88 8.54 -14.88
N TYR A 521 -49.19 8.55 -16.16
CA TYR A 521 -48.87 9.64 -17.08
C TYR A 521 -50.16 10.18 -17.68
N HIS A 522 -50.26 11.50 -17.82
CA HIS A 522 -51.46 12.18 -18.33
C HIS A 522 -52.79 11.79 -17.64
N GLY A 523 -52.74 11.28 -16.40
CA GLY A 523 -53.91 10.82 -15.64
C GLY A 523 -54.33 9.37 -15.91
N GLU A 524 -53.62 8.65 -16.78
CA GLU A 524 -53.84 7.23 -17.06
C GLU A 524 -52.77 6.36 -16.40
N ALA A 525 -53.12 5.11 -16.06
CA ALA A 525 -52.19 4.14 -15.47
C ALA A 525 -51.44 3.39 -16.59
N HIS A 526 -50.13 3.58 -16.67
CA HIS A 526 -49.29 2.97 -17.71
C HIS A 526 -48.59 1.69 -17.22
N GLY A 527 -48.48 1.51 -15.90
CA GLY A 527 -47.84 0.35 -15.31
C GLY A 527 -47.42 0.60 -13.87
N ALA A 528 -46.43 -0.15 -13.40
CA ALA A 528 -45.90 -0.01 -12.06
C ALA A 528 -44.39 -0.22 -12.02
N ILE A 529 -43.75 0.35 -11.00
CA ILE A 529 -42.36 0.10 -10.69
C ILE A 529 -42.23 -0.41 -9.26
N HIS A 530 -41.39 -1.42 -9.09
CA HIS A 530 -41.03 -2.02 -7.82
C HIS A 530 -39.53 -1.92 -7.64
N VAL A 531 -39.10 -1.44 -6.47
CA VAL A 531 -37.70 -1.29 -6.08
C VAL A 531 -37.47 -2.09 -4.81
N TYR A 532 -36.47 -2.96 -4.84
CA TYR A 532 -36.07 -3.78 -3.72
C TYR A 532 -34.65 -3.40 -3.30
N VAL A 533 -34.43 -3.22 -2.01
CA VAL A 533 -33.12 -2.93 -1.43
C VAL A 533 -32.90 -3.90 -0.27
N GLY A 534 -31.93 -4.81 -0.44
CA GLY A 534 -31.56 -5.79 0.56
C GLY A 534 -30.57 -5.26 1.60
N GLU A 535 -30.30 -6.08 2.62
CA GLU A 535 -29.14 -5.90 3.48
C GLU A 535 -27.89 -6.32 2.72
N ASP A 536 -27.10 -5.35 2.30
CA ASP A 536 -25.87 -5.60 1.59
C ASP A 536 -24.67 -5.43 2.51
N PHE A 537 -24.30 -6.49 3.20
CA PHE A 537 -23.02 -6.55 3.89
C PHE A 537 -21.86 -6.86 2.93
N TRP A 538 -22.13 -7.28 1.69
CA TRP A 538 -21.12 -7.57 0.67
C TRP A 538 -20.53 -6.31 0.04
N SER A 539 -21.25 -5.18 0.08
CA SER A 539 -20.77 -3.88 -0.39
C SER A 539 -19.83 -3.17 0.60
N LEU A 540 -19.64 -3.72 1.81
CA LEU A 540 -18.71 -3.15 2.80
C LEU A 540 -17.26 -3.23 2.30
N PRO A 541 -16.47 -2.14 2.42
CA PRO A 541 -15.15 -2.04 1.78
C PRO A 541 -14.11 -3.03 2.34
N PHE A 542 -14.35 -3.60 3.52
CA PHE A 542 -13.47 -4.57 4.18
C PHE A 542 -13.93 -6.03 4.03
N VAL A 543 -15.17 -6.25 3.56
CA VAL A 543 -15.67 -7.59 3.28
C VAL A 543 -15.11 -8.02 1.93
N GLN A 544 -14.44 -9.17 1.87
CA GLN A 544 -14.02 -9.73 0.60
C GLN A 544 -15.24 -10.22 -0.17
N GLY A 545 -15.80 -9.36 -1.00
CA GLY A 545 -16.77 -9.75 -2.01
C GLY A 545 -16.12 -10.70 -3.01
N ARG A 546 -16.46 -11.99 -2.95
CA ARG A 546 -16.36 -12.91 -4.11
C ARG A 546 -17.41 -12.55 -5.17
N ASP A 547 -17.71 -11.27 -5.34
CA ASP A 547 -18.69 -10.82 -6.31
C ASP A 547 -17.96 -10.45 -7.61
N PRO A 548 -18.01 -11.31 -8.64
CA PRO A 548 -17.41 -11.03 -9.95
C PRO A 548 -17.99 -9.76 -10.61
N TYR A 549 -19.14 -9.27 -10.16
CA TYR A 549 -19.79 -8.06 -10.70
C TYR A 549 -19.23 -6.76 -10.12
N SER A 550 -18.64 -6.78 -8.92
CA SER A 550 -17.98 -5.60 -8.33
C SER A 550 -16.80 -5.07 -9.18
N VAL A 551 -16.16 -5.95 -9.95
CA VAL A 551 -15.08 -5.60 -10.89
C VAL A 551 -15.65 -4.96 -12.18
N LEU A 552 -16.86 -5.34 -12.58
CA LEU A 552 -17.52 -4.88 -13.81
C LEU A 552 -18.14 -3.48 -13.67
N TYR A 553 -18.71 -3.16 -12.51
CA TYR A 553 -19.42 -1.89 -12.29
C TYR A 553 -18.55 -0.78 -11.70
N GLY A 554 -17.23 -1.01 -11.58
CA GLY A 554 -16.26 0.07 -11.36
C GLY A 554 -16.53 0.91 -10.11
N ASN A 555 -16.88 0.27 -8.98
CA ASN A 555 -17.08 1.01 -7.74
C ASN A 555 -15.77 1.72 -7.37
N THR A 556 -15.78 3.06 -7.47
CA THR A 556 -14.62 3.95 -7.37
C THR A 556 -14.08 4.08 -5.95
N ALA A 557 -14.81 3.57 -4.96
CA ALA A 557 -14.36 3.46 -3.59
C ALA A 557 -13.45 2.23 -3.38
N ARG A 558 -12.43 2.05 -4.23
CA ARG A 558 -11.29 1.18 -3.88
C ARG A 558 -10.45 1.89 -2.83
N LEU A 559 -10.93 1.91 -1.60
CA LEU A 559 -10.03 1.93 -0.47
C LEU A 559 -9.21 0.64 -0.58
N VAL A 560 -7.89 0.81 -0.63
CA VAL A 560 -6.85 -0.22 -0.58
C VAL A 560 -7.38 -1.50 0.08
N GLN A 561 -7.49 -2.57 -0.70
CA GLN A 561 -7.98 -3.85 -0.20
C GLN A 561 -7.02 -4.35 0.89
N PRO A 562 -7.50 -4.60 2.13
CA PRO A 562 -6.61 -5.07 3.17
C PRO A 562 -6.11 -6.47 2.83
N ASP A 563 -4.79 -6.67 2.87
CA ASP A 563 -4.11 -7.97 2.68
C ASP A 563 -4.53 -9.02 3.74
N ARG A 564 -5.27 -8.59 4.77
CA ARG A 564 -5.87 -9.44 5.80
C ARG A 564 -7.40 -9.29 5.78
N PRO A 565 -8.14 -10.28 5.23
CA PRO A 565 -9.59 -10.23 5.21
C PRO A 565 -10.14 -10.22 6.63
N VAL A 566 -11.14 -9.36 6.85
CA VAL A 566 -11.96 -9.37 8.06
C VAL A 566 -13.24 -10.16 7.75
N THR A 567 -13.51 -11.16 8.56
CA THR A 567 -14.74 -11.94 8.51
C THR A 567 -15.84 -11.18 9.26
N LEU A 568 -17.01 -11.04 8.63
CA LEU A 568 -18.19 -10.46 9.25
C LEU A 568 -19.21 -11.57 9.54
N LEU A 569 -19.70 -11.59 10.78
CA LEU A 569 -20.81 -12.43 11.24
C LEU A 569 -21.88 -11.53 11.85
N VAL A 570 -23.14 -11.77 11.49
CA VAL A 570 -24.31 -11.07 12.04
C VAL A 570 -25.24 -12.11 12.61
N TYR A 571 -25.59 -11.94 13.88
CA TYR A 571 -26.53 -12.78 14.60
C TYR A 571 -27.81 -12.00 14.87
N ASP A 572 -28.95 -12.65 14.67
CA ASP A 572 -30.25 -12.08 14.96
C ASP A 572 -30.56 -12.10 16.47
N THR A 573 -31.74 -11.59 16.85
CA THR A 573 -32.22 -11.63 18.24
C THR A 573 -32.40 -13.04 18.82
N ARG A 574 -32.50 -14.08 17.99
CA ARG A 574 -32.59 -15.49 18.40
C ARG A 574 -31.21 -16.13 18.55
N ARG A 575 -30.13 -15.42 18.16
CA ARG A 575 -28.74 -15.88 18.07
C ARG A 575 -28.50 -16.86 16.91
N GLU A 576 -29.39 -16.85 15.94
CA GLU A 576 -29.19 -17.51 14.65
C GLU A 576 -28.40 -16.58 13.73
N ILE A 577 -27.74 -17.17 12.74
CA ILE A 577 -26.85 -16.42 11.85
C ILE A 577 -27.71 -15.76 10.78
N ALA A 578 -27.82 -14.44 10.85
CA ALA A 578 -28.48 -13.61 9.84
C ALA A 578 -27.58 -13.39 8.62
N PHE A 579 -26.27 -13.25 8.83
CA PHE A 579 -25.29 -13.09 7.75
C PHE A 579 -23.92 -13.63 8.15
N SER A 580 -23.20 -14.21 7.19
CA SER A 580 -21.83 -14.66 7.40
C SER A 580 -21.02 -14.62 6.11
N THR A 581 -19.79 -14.11 6.22
CA THR A 581 -18.78 -14.24 5.16
C THR A 581 -17.93 -15.51 5.32
N ALA A 582 -18.17 -16.32 6.36
CA ALA A 582 -17.45 -17.56 6.63
C ALA A 582 -18.24 -18.77 6.13
N ASP A 583 -17.53 -19.83 5.73
CA ASP A 583 -18.19 -21.05 5.24
C ASP A 583 -18.83 -21.86 6.40
N ARG A 584 -18.21 -21.81 7.58
CA ARG A 584 -18.63 -22.49 8.82
C ARG A 584 -18.56 -21.51 10.00
N PRO A 585 -19.57 -20.64 10.13
CA PRO A 585 -19.67 -19.73 11.26
C PRO A 585 -20.02 -20.47 12.57
N PRO A 586 -19.45 -20.06 13.71
CA PRO A 586 -19.76 -20.64 15.01
C PRO A 586 -21.14 -20.19 15.52
N ALA A 587 -21.77 -21.02 16.35
CA ALA A 587 -22.91 -20.59 17.15
C ALA A 587 -22.45 -19.60 18.24
N LEU A 588 -23.27 -18.58 18.53
CA LEU A 588 -22.95 -17.59 19.54
C LEU A 588 -23.33 -18.09 20.94
N ASP A 589 -22.35 -18.21 21.84
CA ASP A 589 -22.56 -18.56 23.24
C ASP A 589 -23.51 -17.53 23.92
N PRO A 590 -24.60 -17.97 24.57
CA PRO A 590 -25.52 -17.10 25.30
C PRO A 590 -24.83 -16.12 26.26
N ALA A 591 -23.82 -16.58 27.01
CA ALA A 591 -23.12 -15.73 27.97
C ALA A 591 -22.28 -14.65 27.28
N LEU A 592 -21.74 -14.96 26.10
CA LEU A 592 -21.00 -14.02 25.29
C LEU A 592 -21.92 -12.99 24.63
N ALA A 593 -23.09 -13.42 24.16
CA ALA A 593 -24.11 -12.54 23.59
C ALA A 593 -24.60 -11.50 24.61
N GLU A 594 -24.91 -11.91 25.85
CA GLU A 594 -25.34 -11.00 26.91
C GLU A 594 -24.27 -9.94 27.22
N ARG A 595 -23.00 -10.35 27.29
CA ARG A 595 -21.87 -9.43 27.49
C ARG A 595 -21.68 -8.46 26.31
N ALA A 596 -21.91 -8.93 25.09
CA ALA A 596 -21.85 -8.07 23.91
C ALA A 596 -22.98 -7.03 23.90
N VAL A 597 -24.19 -7.42 24.30
CA VAL A 597 -25.34 -6.51 24.48
C VAL A 597 -25.08 -5.48 25.57
N GLU A 598 -24.51 -5.90 26.71
CA GLU A 598 -24.14 -4.99 27.78
C GLU A 598 -23.06 -3.98 27.33
N ALA A 599 -22.04 -4.45 26.60
CA ALA A 599 -21.02 -3.58 26.02
C ALA A 599 -21.60 -2.60 24.97
N GLY A 600 -22.52 -3.07 24.12
CA GLY A 600 -23.20 -2.26 23.12
C GLY A 600 -24.02 -1.12 23.74
N ARG A 601 -24.69 -1.34 24.89
CA ARG A 601 -25.37 -0.27 25.63
C ARG A 601 -24.43 0.85 26.09
N ALA A 602 -23.16 0.53 26.33
CA ALA A 602 -22.11 1.50 26.65
C ALA A 602 -21.47 2.14 25.40
N ARG A 603 -22.04 1.93 24.19
CA ARG A 603 -21.46 2.31 22.89
C ARG A 603 -20.05 1.77 22.68
N GLY A 604 -19.81 0.55 23.16
CA GLY A 604 -18.55 -0.16 23.01
C GLY A 604 -18.76 -1.59 22.53
N GLY A 605 -17.67 -2.35 22.50
CA GLY A 605 -17.69 -3.76 22.16
C GLY A 605 -16.70 -4.56 23.00
N LEU A 606 -16.66 -5.86 22.73
CA LEU A 606 -15.90 -6.85 23.48
C LEU A 606 -14.99 -7.64 22.54
N TRP A 607 -13.71 -7.68 22.84
CA TRP A 607 -12.79 -8.62 22.20
C TRP A 607 -12.88 -10.02 22.82
N THR A 608 -13.00 -11.03 21.97
CA THR A 608 -12.97 -12.44 22.34
C THR A 608 -12.25 -13.28 21.28
N MET A 609 -12.22 -14.59 21.51
CA MET A 609 -11.80 -15.60 20.54
C MET A 609 -13.01 -16.35 20.03
N LEU A 610 -13.12 -16.48 18.70
CA LEU A 610 -14.12 -17.32 18.05
C LEU A 610 -13.42 -18.35 17.16
N GLU A 611 -13.97 -19.56 17.10
CA GLU A 611 -13.54 -20.57 16.14
C GLU A 611 -14.40 -20.46 14.88
N ILE A 612 -13.80 -20.02 13.79
CA ILE A 612 -14.47 -19.80 12.50
C ILE A 612 -13.73 -20.67 11.48
N ASP A 613 -14.46 -21.47 10.71
CA ASP A 613 -13.86 -22.40 9.74
C ASP A 613 -12.84 -23.38 10.34
N GLY A 614 -13.05 -23.76 11.61
CA GLY A 614 -12.12 -24.63 12.36
C GLY A 614 -10.80 -23.96 12.75
N VAL A 615 -10.72 -22.63 12.68
CA VAL A 615 -9.53 -21.85 13.01
C VAL A 615 -9.88 -20.75 14.02
N GLN A 616 -8.96 -20.52 14.95
CA GLN A 616 -9.12 -19.47 15.97
C GLN A 616 -8.94 -18.07 15.37
N HIS A 617 -9.91 -17.21 15.62
CA HIS A 617 -9.95 -15.81 15.19
C HIS A 617 -10.07 -14.89 16.40
N HIS A 618 -9.41 -13.74 16.35
CA HIS A 618 -9.71 -12.62 17.24
C HIS A 618 -10.97 -11.95 16.72
N ALA A 619 -12.01 -11.85 17.55
CA ALA A 619 -13.29 -11.29 17.17
C ALA A 619 -13.67 -10.11 18.07
N TYR A 620 -14.10 -9.02 17.46
CA TYR A 620 -14.71 -7.88 18.13
C TYR A 620 -16.23 -8.00 18.02
N LEU A 621 -16.90 -8.15 19.16
CA LEU A 621 -18.35 -8.23 19.23
C LEU A 621 -18.95 -6.94 19.73
N PHE A 622 -19.99 -6.48 19.06
CA PHE A 622 -20.80 -5.34 19.46
C PHE A 622 -22.25 -5.63 19.10
N ALA A 623 -23.19 -4.98 19.77
CA ALA A 623 -24.61 -5.23 19.57
C ALA A 623 -25.37 -3.92 19.36
N THR A 624 -26.34 -3.96 18.46
CA THR A 624 -27.35 -2.91 18.31
C THR A 624 -28.66 -3.38 18.93
N THR A 625 -29.74 -2.59 18.77
CA THR A 625 -31.08 -2.97 19.22
C THR A 625 -31.65 -4.17 18.47
N GLU A 626 -31.16 -4.46 17.26
CA GLU A 626 -31.72 -5.49 16.38
C GLU A 626 -30.82 -6.73 16.27
N ASN A 627 -29.49 -6.56 16.22
CA ASN A 627 -28.55 -7.65 15.93
C ASN A 627 -27.28 -7.59 16.79
N VAL A 628 -26.57 -8.73 16.88
CA VAL A 628 -25.21 -8.82 17.40
C VAL A 628 -24.24 -9.05 16.24
N TYR A 629 -23.20 -8.23 16.16
CA TYR A 629 -22.20 -8.26 15.12
C TYR A 629 -20.89 -8.81 15.66
N ALA A 630 -20.16 -9.57 14.84
CA ALA A 630 -18.79 -9.98 15.11
C ALA A 630 -17.89 -9.70 13.90
N LEU A 631 -16.86 -8.90 14.11
CA LEU A 631 -15.79 -8.64 13.15
C LEU A 631 -14.55 -9.41 13.58
N ALA A 632 -14.11 -10.37 12.76
CA ALA A 632 -13.10 -11.33 13.14
C ALA A 632 -11.92 -11.37 12.16
N TYR A 633 -10.71 -11.54 12.69
CA TYR A 633 -9.50 -11.75 11.88
C TYR A 633 -8.70 -12.92 12.43
N ARG A 634 -8.02 -13.64 11.53
CA ARG A 634 -7.35 -14.90 11.87
C ARG A 634 -6.22 -14.68 12.87
N ARG A 635 -6.17 -15.51 13.91
CA ARG A 635 -5.04 -15.54 14.84
C ARG A 635 -3.85 -16.22 14.18
N LEU A 636 -2.68 -15.60 14.30
CA LEU A 636 -1.43 -16.18 13.82
C LEU A 636 -1.06 -17.39 14.69
N SER A 637 -0.92 -18.57 14.08
CA SER A 637 -0.49 -19.77 14.80
C SER A 637 1.00 -19.69 15.15
N ALA A 638 1.43 -20.34 16.24
CA ALA A 638 2.83 -20.35 16.65
C ALA A 638 3.76 -20.93 15.56
N GLY A 639 3.30 -21.96 14.85
CA GLY A 639 4.03 -22.55 13.72
C GLY A 639 4.19 -21.58 12.56
N ARG A 640 3.12 -20.85 12.19
CA ARG A 640 3.20 -19.85 11.11
C ARG A 640 4.09 -18.68 11.51
N TYR A 641 3.97 -18.19 12.75
CA TYR A 641 4.85 -17.14 13.30
C TYR A 641 6.33 -17.53 13.24
N ALA A 642 6.68 -18.76 13.64
CA ALA A 642 8.05 -19.25 13.56
C ALA A 642 8.56 -19.36 12.12
N ALA A 643 7.71 -19.85 11.20
CA ALA A 643 8.05 -19.95 9.79
C ALA A 643 8.29 -18.55 9.18
N ASP A 644 7.40 -17.60 9.41
CA ASP A 644 7.51 -16.23 8.91
C ASP A 644 8.74 -15.51 9.50
N LEU A 645 9.07 -15.75 10.78
CA LEU A 645 10.28 -15.22 11.41
C LEU A 645 11.56 -15.75 10.74
N VAL A 646 11.60 -17.06 10.43
CA VAL A 646 12.72 -17.67 9.71
C VAL A 646 12.78 -17.16 8.28
N GLU A 647 11.64 -17.00 7.61
CA GLU A 647 11.56 -16.43 6.27
C GLU A 647 12.09 -14.98 6.27
N ALA A 648 11.69 -14.19 7.26
CA ALA A 648 12.13 -12.82 7.43
C ALA A 648 13.66 -12.70 7.62
N ALA A 649 14.22 -13.48 8.55
CA ALA A 649 15.65 -13.52 8.80
C ALA A 649 16.43 -14.02 7.57
N SER A 650 15.91 -15.03 6.88
CA SER A 650 16.52 -15.61 5.67
C SER A 650 16.49 -14.64 4.50
N GLY A 651 15.37 -13.96 4.26
CA GLY A 651 15.20 -12.96 3.20
C GLY A 651 16.17 -11.80 3.35
N VAL A 652 16.31 -11.24 4.56
CA VAL A 652 17.30 -10.18 4.82
C VAL A 652 18.74 -10.68 4.72
N THR A 653 19.01 -11.93 5.09
CA THR A 653 20.35 -12.53 4.92
C THR A 653 20.70 -12.70 3.44
N LEU A 654 19.75 -13.18 2.63
CA LEU A 654 19.90 -13.29 1.19
C LEU A 654 20.13 -11.93 0.54
N LEU A 655 19.38 -10.91 0.96
CA LEU A 655 19.60 -9.54 0.52
C LEU A 655 21.00 -9.05 0.88
N GLY A 656 21.41 -9.24 2.14
CA GLY A 656 22.77 -8.90 2.57
C GLY A 656 23.83 -9.61 1.73
N MET A 657 23.59 -10.86 1.35
CA MET A 657 24.47 -11.62 0.47
C MET A 657 24.51 -11.03 -0.95
N ALA A 658 23.36 -10.66 -1.51
CA ALA A 658 23.28 -10.00 -2.82
C ALA A 658 24.03 -8.66 -2.83
N VAL A 659 23.88 -7.86 -1.77
CA VAL A 659 24.64 -6.61 -1.59
C VAL A 659 26.14 -6.90 -1.47
N LEU A 660 26.53 -7.96 -0.75
CA LEU A 660 27.93 -8.36 -0.64
C LEU A 660 28.50 -8.77 -2.02
N VAL A 661 27.74 -9.52 -2.82
CA VAL A 661 28.11 -9.88 -4.20
C VAL A 661 28.29 -8.64 -5.07
N LEU A 662 27.36 -7.68 -5.00
CA LEU A 662 27.46 -6.39 -5.70
C LEU A 662 28.71 -5.61 -5.27
N VAL A 663 29.00 -5.56 -3.98
CA VAL A 663 30.23 -4.95 -3.45
C VAL A 663 31.48 -5.66 -3.99
N VAL A 664 31.48 -7.00 -4.03
CA VAL A 664 32.59 -7.78 -4.58
C VAL A 664 32.77 -7.50 -6.08
N LEU A 665 31.69 -7.42 -6.85
CA LEU A 665 31.70 -7.08 -8.27
C LEU A 665 32.24 -5.66 -8.49
N ALA A 666 31.69 -4.66 -7.79
CA ALA A 666 32.14 -3.28 -7.89
C ALA A 666 33.63 -3.13 -7.50
N ARG A 667 34.08 -3.80 -6.44
CA ARG A 667 35.49 -3.80 -6.02
C ARG A 667 36.39 -4.50 -7.03
N SER A 668 35.89 -5.53 -7.70
CA SER A 668 36.59 -6.21 -8.79
C SER A 668 36.76 -5.29 -10.00
N LEU A 669 35.71 -4.56 -10.39
CA LEU A 669 35.75 -3.55 -11.45
C LEU A 669 36.73 -2.41 -11.11
N LEU A 670 36.75 -1.99 -9.84
CA LEU A 670 37.67 -0.98 -9.31
C LEU A 670 39.09 -1.52 -9.00
N ARG A 671 39.39 -2.76 -9.40
CA ARG A 671 40.69 -3.44 -9.24
C ARG A 671 41.25 -3.40 -7.81
N LYS A 672 40.38 -3.51 -6.79
CA LYS A 672 40.80 -3.53 -5.39
C LYS A 672 41.30 -4.93 -4.98
N PRO A 673 42.34 -5.03 -4.13
CA PRO A 673 42.98 -6.31 -3.79
C PRO A 673 42.20 -7.18 -2.78
N THR A 674 41.19 -6.62 -2.11
CA THR A 674 40.41 -7.32 -1.06
C THR A 674 38.93 -7.33 -1.40
N LEU A 675 38.24 -8.46 -1.13
CA LEU A 675 36.83 -8.67 -1.49
C LEU A 675 36.57 -8.44 -2.99
N SER A 676 37.38 -9.06 -3.84
CA SER A 676 37.23 -9.10 -5.30
C SER A 676 37.05 -10.54 -5.79
N LEU A 677 36.48 -10.74 -6.98
CA LEU A 677 36.26 -12.07 -7.55
C LEU A 677 37.51 -12.97 -7.52
N PRO A 678 38.72 -12.50 -7.91
CA PRO A 678 39.93 -13.32 -7.84
C PRO A 678 40.31 -13.71 -6.41
N SER A 679 40.10 -12.81 -5.44
CA SER A 679 40.39 -13.07 -4.02
C SER A 679 39.41 -14.08 -3.40
N VAL A 680 38.14 -14.06 -3.83
CA VAL A 680 37.12 -15.02 -3.39
C VAL A 680 37.39 -16.38 -4.02
N TYR A 681 37.63 -16.42 -5.33
CA TYR A 681 37.95 -17.64 -6.07
C TYR A 681 39.18 -18.35 -5.49
N THR A 682 40.25 -17.61 -5.22
CA THR A 682 41.46 -18.17 -4.58
C THR A 682 41.21 -18.64 -3.14
N ALA A 683 40.36 -17.97 -2.37
CA ALA A 683 40.00 -18.39 -1.02
C ALA A 683 39.15 -19.68 -0.99
N VAL A 684 38.18 -19.80 -1.90
CA VAL A 684 37.37 -21.01 -2.12
C VAL A 684 38.28 -22.15 -2.60
N GLY A 685 39.15 -21.87 -3.57
CA GLY A 685 40.12 -22.82 -4.09
C GLY A 685 41.13 -23.33 -3.05
N ARG A 686 41.42 -22.58 -1.99
CA ARG A 686 42.38 -23.02 -0.95
C ARG A 686 41.76 -23.76 0.23
N ARG A 687 40.45 -23.68 0.46
CA ARG A 687 39.80 -24.20 1.69
C ARG A 687 38.69 -25.18 1.36
N PHE A 688 38.92 -26.46 1.66
CA PHE A 688 37.94 -27.54 1.44
C PHE A 688 36.57 -27.22 2.09
N ALA A 689 36.56 -26.81 3.36
CA ALA A 689 35.33 -26.44 4.08
C ALA A 689 34.52 -25.33 3.39
N LEU A 690 35.20 -24.40 2.71
CA LEU A 690 34.54 -23.27 2.03
C LEU A 690 33.96 -23.71 0.68
N ARG A 691 34.62 -24.64 -0.03
CA ARG A 691 34.03 -25.29 -1.22
C ARG A 691 32.79 -26.09 -0.86
N LEU A 692 32.88 -26.87 0.21
CA LEU A 692 31.76 -27.68 0.69
C LEU A 692 30.59 -26.79 1.11
N SER A 693 30.84 -25.71 1.85
CA SER A 693 29.82 -24.75 2.25
C SER A 693 29.16 -24.06 1.05
N VAL A 694 29.93 -23.60 0.05
CA VAL A 694 29.37 -22.98 -1.17
C VAL A 694 28.50 -23.97 -1.95
N ALA A 695 28.96 -25.21 -2.10
CA ALA A 695 28.20 -26.27 -2.77
C ALA A 695 26.88 -26.57 -2.03
N PHE A 696 26.92 -26.71 -0.69
CA PHE A 696 25.71 -26.90 0.12
C PHE A 696 24.75 -25.73 0.03
N THR A 697 25.24 -24.48 0.11
CA THR A 697 24.38 -23.30 -0.03
C THR A 697 23.72 -23.25 -1.41
N LEU A 698 24.46 -23.53 -2.49
CA LEU A 698 23.89 -23.57 -3.84
C LEU A 698 22.83 -24.67 -3.98
N VAL A 699 23.11 -25.88 -3.49
CA VAL A 699 22.18 -27.01 -3.56
C VAL A 699 20.93 -26.79 -2.70
N ALA A 700 21.04 -26.11 -1.56
CA ALA A 700 19.89 -25.85 -0.69
C ALA A 700 19.03 -24.67 -1.19
N PHE A 701 19.66 -23.56 -1.62
CA PHE A 701 18.92 -22.33 -1.96
C PHE A 701 18.41 -22.28 -3.39
N VAL A 702 19.18 -22.77 -4.38
CA VAL A 702 18.77 -22.66 -5.79
C VAL A 702 17.43 -23.35 -6.03
N PRO A 703 17.17 -24.58 -5.54
CA PRO A 703 15.87 -25.23 -5.73
C PRO A 703 14.73 -24.48 -5.03
N ALA A 704 14.95 -23.96 -3.82
CA ALA A 704 13.93 -23.20 -3.09
C ALA A 704 13.57 -21.88 -3.80
N ALA A 705 14.59 -21.14 -4.27
CA ALA A 705 14.39 -19.91 -5.03
C ALA A 705 13.69 -20.20 -6.37
N VAL A 706 14.10 -21.25 -7.10
CA VAL A 706 13.45 -21.66 -8.35
C VAL A 706 11.99 -22.06 -8.10
N LEU A 707 11.73 -22.89 -7.07
CA LEU A 707 10.37 -23.29 -6.71
C LEU A 707 9.50 -22.08 -6.36
N GLN A 708 10.04 -21.13 -5.61
CA GLN A 708 9.30 -19.92 -5.26
C GLN A 708 9.01 -19.03 -6.45
N VAL A 709 9.98 -18.81 -7.35
CA VAL A 709 9.74 -18.07 -8.61
C VAL A 709 8.66 -18.76 -9.44
N VAL A 710 8.78 -20.08 -9.62
CA VAL A 710 7.82 -20.88 -10.38
C VAL A 710 6.42 -20.79 -9.75
N VAL A 711 6.29 -21.06 -8.45
CA VAL A 711 4.99 -20.99 -7.75
C VAL A 711 4.42 -19.56 -7.76
N SER A 712 5.25 -18.54 -7.58
CA SER A 712 4.80 -17.14 -7.64
C SER A 712 4.30 -16.75 -9.03
N GLY A 713 4.84 -17.34 -10.11
CA GLY A 713 4.38 -17.10 -11.47
C GLY A 713 3.16 -17.93 -11.88
N PHE A 714 2.74 -18.91 -11.09
CA PHE A 714 1.54 -19.74 -11.32
C PHE A 714 0.32 -19.28 -10.50
N VAL A 715 0.51 -18.48 -9.44
CA VAL A 715 -0.55 -18.03 -8.50
C VAL A 715 -0.96 -16.57 -8.72
N THR A 716 -0.28 -15.84 -9.61
CA THR A 716 -0.76 -14.56 -10.18
C THR A 716 -1.64 -14.83 -11.38
#